data_AF-A0A7Y7N8U6-F1
#
_entry.id   AF-A0A7Y7N8U6-F1
#
_cell.length_a   1.000
_cell.length_b   1.000
_cell.length_c   1.000
_cell.angle_alpha   90.00
_cell.angle_beta   90.00
_cell.angle_gamma   90.00
#
_symmetry.space_group_name_H-M   'P 1'
#
loop_
_entity.id
_entity.type
_entity.pdbx_description
1 polymer ?
#
loop_
_entity_poly.entity_id
_entity_poly.type
_entity_poly.pdbx_seq_one_letter_code
_entity_poly.pdbx_strand_id
1 'polypeptide(L)'
;MSSDNPKQSGNPEEGKRVSRRDFLKYSTGTVACLSLGSLNYGCGSSNNNFTTPQVSGYPIDSTVVKTTERMIAFPYTPASNPVTAGKMTFPADPLQSPNGGNALTWDKLCQIPDYDRLGYGKWAYINWPLPVVPRLDIMPAGYSAASVTKKTRLLNFFAMTDIHLTDKEAPNQLICVQQSLPGYAGQNSSIYSGVMLYTPQVFDAAIQTANALHRKDPFDFFISLGDVCNTSMYNELRWYLDIIDGKVITPSSGAHAGADRIDYQKPFQAAGLDKSIPFYQALGNHDHFMIGSFPVYETAGLADSYTSDTVWSVSNDLLTPVSTFPANIDKNRLNDPTGRYYQGVIDGTTPYGTIKYAGAVGNFSAPPKVVADPNRRSLHRTEWLEEFLDPKTGPVGHGGFNLVTSNKNFGLVAAADKDGFACYSFLPKAATVPLKVIVLDDTQREDDGSVDIHGHGFLDASRWAWLKAELADGQAANQLMIIACHIPICVANVGTELEWWLGAYDATKNPHGDKSTTTKNACTITELVTELQNSTNLLMWISGHRHVNHVKAFMPPLNGTPDQGFWQVESSSLRDFPQQFRTFEIYLNSDYTVSIEAVNVDIAVKEGTPAATSRKYAIATQQILQNQLKGNPPNYKTMYGMDVGPVDPTRPQAGDPLDTVQVAPTDPSIQFVDLTSKGVPYNASYNAQLFKYLDPEKDMYKKLVQLFPAAS
;
A
#
# COMPACT_ATOMS: atom_id res chain seq x y z
N MET A 1 63.15 19.02 35.55
CA MET A 1 63.81 17.93 36.29
C MET A 1 63.18 16.63 35.82
N SER A 2 64.04 15.71 35.36
CA SER A 2 63.92 14.25 35.17
C SER A 2 62.59 13.60 35.57
N SER A 3 61.89 12.92 34.64
CA SER A 3 61.93 11.45 34.39
C SER A 3 61.18 10.66 35.48
N ASP A 4 60.21 9.79 35.16
CA ASP A 4 60.44 8.55 34.41
C ASP A 4 59.27 8.12 33.49
N ASN A 5 59.70 7.47 32.40
CA ASN A 5 58.94 6.64 31.45
C ASN A 5 59.08 5.16 31.93
N PRO A 6 58.31 4.15 31.45
CA PRO A 6 58.13 3.92 30.02
C PRO A 6 56.75 3.41 29.54
N LYS A 7 56.53 3.69 28.25
CA LYS A 7 55.64 3.00 27.29
C LYS A 7 56.18 1.62 26.89
N GLN A 8 55.28 0.70 26.52
CA GLN A 8 55.18 -0.05 25.24
C GLN A 8 54.37 -1.35 25.46
N SER A 9 53.15 -1.49 24.93
CA SER A 9 52.75 -1.87 23.55
C SER A 9 53.01 -3.33 23.19
N GLY A 10 51.96 -4.10 22.86
CA GLY A 10 52.10 -5.39 22.17
C GLY A 10 50.87 -6.30 22.10
N ASN A 11 49.96 -5.99 21.17
CA ASN A 11 49.10 -6.89 20.37
C ASN A 11 47.87 -7.64 20.95
N PRO A 12 46.90 -8.00 20.06
CA PRO A 12 45.47 -8.06 20.34
C PRO A 12 44.97 -9.49 20.60
N GLU A 13 44.01 -9.65 21.51
CA GLU A 13 43.35 -10.94 21.69
C GLU A 13 42.31 -11.20 20.59
N GLU A 14 42.51 -12.35 19.97
CA GLU A 14 41.75 -13.02 18.92
C GLU A 14 40.23 -13.07 19.13
N GLY A 15 39.52 -12.81 18.03
CA GLY A 15 38.09 -13.03 17.91
C GLY A 15 37.72 -14.52 18.05
N LYS A 16 36.71 -14.78 18.86
CA LYS A 16 36.04 -16.09 18.93
C LYS A 16 35.26 -16.33 17.63
N ARG A 17 35.89 -17.07 16.71
CA ARG A 17 35.20 -17.74 15.60
C ARG A 17 34.26 -18.80 16.16
N VAL A 18 32.98 -18.71 15.80
CA VAL A 18 32.01 -19.78 15.98
C VAL A 18 32.46 -20.98 15.13
N SER A 19 32.66 -22.13 15.76
CA SER A 19 33.14 -23.32 15.05
C SER A 19 31.99 -24.07 14.37
N ARG A 20 32.28 -24.79 13.27
CA ARG A 20 31.33 -25.70 12.59
C ARG A 20 30.66 -26.73 13.51
N ARG A 21 31.19 -26.96 14.73
CA ARG A 21 30.63 -27.87 15.73
C ARG A 21 29.55 -27.24 16.62
N ASP A 22 29.50 -25.91 16.72
CA ASP A 22 28.48 -25.19 17.49
C ASP A 22 27.20 -24.98 16.65
N PHE A 23 27.35 -24.91 15.32
CA PHE A 23 26.24 -24.95 14.36
C PHE A 23 25.46 -26.28 14.42
N LEU A 24 26.15 -27.40 14.69
CA LEU A 24 25.53 -28.73 14.74
C LEU A 24 24.67 -29.00 15.98
N LYS A 25 24.77 -28.18 17.05
CA LYS A 25 23.91 -28.33 18.23
C LYS A 25 22.54 -27.66 18.08
N TYR A 26 22.43 -26.66 17.20
CA TYR A 26 21.15 -26.01 16.83
C TYR A 26 20.48 -26.67 15.61
N SER A 27 21.07 -27.73 15.04
CA SER A 27 20.54 -28.45 13.86
C SER A 27 19.98 -29.85 14.16
N THR A 28 19.85 -30.24 15.44
CA THR A 28 19.39 -31.58 15.86
C THR A 28 17.97 -31.61 16.42
N GLY A 29 17.09 -30.74 15.93
CA GLY A 29 15.66 -30.71 16.24
C GLY A 29 14.73 -30.76 15.01
N THR A 30 15.27 -31.04 13.82
CA THR A 30 14.55 -30.96 12.54
C THR A 30 14.69 -32.26 11.73
N VAL A 31 14.53 -33.41 12.39
CA VAL A 31 14.49 -34.73 11.71
C VAL A 31 13.34 -35.55 12.27
N ALA A 32 12.11 -35.07 12.08
CA ALA A 32 10.87 -35.85 12.19
C ALA A 32 9.68 -35.06 11.62
N CYS A 33 9.78 -34.59 10.37
CA CYS A 33 8.63 -34.21 9.52
C CYS A 33 9.06 -33.90 8.07
N LEU A 34 10.19 -34.45 7.60
CA LEU A 34 10.57 -34.47 6.20
C LEU A 34 10.23 -35.85 5.61
N SER A 35 8.94 -36.09 5.43
CA SER A 35 8.47 -37.20 4.59
C SER A 35 7.09 -36.87 4.05
N LEU A 36 7.07 -36.04 2.99
CA LEU A 36 6.18 -36.09 1.81
C LEU A 36 6.11 -34.68 1.19
N GLY A 37 6.90 -34.44 0.15
CA GLY A 37 6.75 -33.21 -0.65
C GLY A 37 8.01 -32.68 -1.35
N SER A 38 8.92 -33.53 -1.81
CA SER A 38 9.96 -33.10 -2.78
C SER A 38 10.59 -34.29 -3.48
N LEU A 39 10.08 -34.62 -4.68
CA LEU A 39 10.85 -35.35 -5.69
C LEU A 39 10.53 -34.75 -7.06
N ASN A 40 11.44 -33.92 -7.54
CA ASN A 40 11.66 -33.68 -8.96
C ASN A 40 13.08 -34.15 -9.27
N TYR A 41 13.21 -35.21 -10.08
CA TYR A 41 14.40 -35.47 -10.89
C TYR A 41 13.94 -36.07 -12.22
N GLY A 42 14.47 -35.53 -13.31
CA GLY A 42 14.08 -35.85 -14.67
C GLY A 42 14.85 -36.99 -15.35
N CYS A 43 14.41 -37.22 -16.59
CA CYS A 43 14.97 -38.04 -17.67
C CYS A 43 14.91 -39.58 -17.53
N GLY A 44 13.91 -40.16 -18.19
CA GLY A 44 13.86 -41.60 -18.51
C GLY A 44 12.51 -42.00 -19.08
N SER A 45 12.46 -42.27 -20.39
CA SER A 45 11.30 -42.84 -21.08
C SER A 45 10.80 -44.13 -20.41
N SER A 46 9.54 -44.16 -19.97
CA SER A 46 8.53 -45.18 -20.31
C SER A 46 7.36 -45.17 -19.30
N ASN A 47 6.16 -45.17 -19.88
CA ASN A 47 4.82 -45.31 -19.30
C ASN A 47 4.73 -45.85 -17.87
N ASN A 48 4.15 -45.03 -16.97
CA ASN A 48 3.22 -45.53 -15.94
C ASN A 48 2.31 -44.41 -15.42
N ASN A 49 1.00 -44.63 -15.56
CA ASN A 49 -0.10 -43.79 -15.09
C ASN A 49 -0.16 -43.75 -13.55
N PHE A 50 0.56 -42.83 -12.94
CA PHE A 50 0.22 -42.29 -11.62
C PHE A 50 -0.04 -40.80 -11.78
N THR A 51 -1.31 -40.42 -11.95
CA THR A 51 -1.73 -39.02 -11.88
C THR A 51 -1.64 -38.56 -10.43
N THR A 52 -0.56 -37.89 -10.05
CA THR A 52 -0.56 -36.97 -8.91
C THR A 52 -1.75 -36.01 -9.08
N PRO A 53 -2.61 -35.79 -8.08
CA PRO A 53 -3.68 -34.81 -8.19
C PRO A 53 -3.07 -33.46 -8.53
N GLN A 54 -3.36 -32.93 -9.72
CA GLN A 54 -2.85 -31.64 -10.14
C GLN A 54 -3.54 -30.57 -9.27
N VAL A 55 -2.76 -29.79 -8.51
CA VAL A 55 -3.28 -28.64 -7.78
C VAL A 55 -3.92 -27.69 -8.79
N SER A 56 -5.21 -27.41 -8.62
CA SER A 56 -5.98 -26.59 -9.57
C SER A 56 -5.77 -25.10 -9.30
N GLY A 57 -5.80 -24.28 -10.35
CA GLY A 57 -5.90 -22.83 -10.23
C GLY A 57 -7.36 -22.36 -10.17
N TYR A 58 -7.56 -21.08 -9.85
CA TYR A 58 -8.89 -20.47 -9.83
C TYR A 58 -9.08 -19.55 -11.05
N PRO A 59 -9.88 -19.94 -12.06
CA PRO A 59 -10.07 -19.11 -13.25
C PRO A 59 -10.91 -17.86 -12.93
N ILE A 60 -10.56 -16.74 -13.55
CA ILE A 60 -11.32 -15.48 -13.51
C ILE A 60 -12.53 -15.46 -14.48
N ASP A 61 -13.36 -14.41 -14.41
CA ASP A 61 -14.40 -14.15 -15.41
C ASP A 61 -13.75 -13.98 -16.80
N SER A 62 -14.35 -14.58 -17.83
CA SER A 62 -13.93 -14.43 -19.22
C SER A 62 -14.01 -12.99 -19.74
N THR A 63 -14.87 -12.16 -19.14
CA THR A 63 -15.02 -10.75 -19.50
C THR A 63 -14.02 -9.90 -18.71
N VAL A 64 -12.87 -9.65 -19.31
CA VAL A 64 -11.83 -8.78 -18.74
C VAL A 64 -11.78 -7.48 -19.52
N VAL A 65 -12.23 -6.40 -18.87
CA VAL A 65 -12.39 -5.06 -19.44
C VAL A 65 -12.07 -3.99 -18.40
N LYS A 66 -11.81 -2.76 -18.86
CA LYS A 66 -11.63 -1.60 -17.98
C LYS A 66 -12.99 -1.11 -17.46
N THR A 67 -12.97 -0.29 -16.40
CA THR A 67 -14.20 0.34 -15.84
C THR A 67 -14.90 1.29 -16.83
N THR A 68 -14.24 1.67 -17.92
CA THR A 68 -14.83 2.38 -19.06
C THR A 68 -15.77 1.52 -19.90
N GLU A 69 -15.91 0.23 -19.61
CA GLU A 69 -16.83 -0.67 -20.31
C GLU A 69 -17.83 -1.32 -19.34
N ARG A 70 -17.32 -1.80 -18.20
CA ARG A 70 -18.11 -2.51 -17.18
C ARG A 70 -17.54 -2.22 -15.81
N MET A 71 -18.42 -1.98 -14.84
CA MET A 71 -18.00 -1.82 -13.45
C MET A 71 -18.98 -2.51 -12.50
N ILE A 72 -18.57 -2.70 -11.26
CA ILE A 72 -19.44 -3.24 -10.22
C ILE A 72 -20.40 -2.18 -9.66
N ALA A 73 -21.59 -2.63 -9.25
CA ALA A 73 -22.57 -1.86 -8.50
C ALA A 73 -23.21 -2.73 -7.42
N PHE A 74 -23.64 -2.10 -6.33
CA PHE A 74 -24.26 -2.78 -5.20
C PHE A 74 -25.24 -1.86 -4.46
N PRO A 75 -26.22 -2.42 -3.72
CA PRO A 75 -27.07 -1.64 -2.84
C PRO A 75 -26.24 -0.95 -1.76
N TYR A 76 -26.32 0.36 -1.66
CA TYR A 76 -25.58 1.13 -0.67
C TYR A 76 -26.47 2.23 -0.10
N THR A 77 -26.65 2.20 1.22
CA THR A 77 -27.33 3.26 1.97
C THR A 77 -26.23 4.04 2.69
N PRO A 78 -25.98 5.30 2.30
CA PRO A 78 -25.06 6.17 3.04
C PRO A 78 -25.54 6.38 4.46
N ALA A 79 -24.60 6.51 5.40
CA ALA A 79 -24.91 6.95 6.75
C ALA A 79 -25.57 8.35 6.74
N SER A 80 -26.47 8.60 7.69
CA SER A 80 -27.18 9.88 7.84
C SER A 80 -26.22 11.04 8.16
N ASN A 81 -25.10 10.74 8.81
CA ASN A 81 -23.98 11.65 9.04
C ASN A 81 -22.69 11.03 8.51
N PRO A 82 -21.71 11.85 8.06
CA PRO A 82 -20.38 11.35 7.73
C PRO A 82 -19.78 10.61 8.92
N VAL A 83 -19.20 9.46 8.64
CA VAL A 83 -18.56 8.68 9.68
C VAL A 83 -17.41 9.48 10.27
N THR A 84 -17.44 9.66 11.59
CA THR A 84 -16.37 10.36 12.32
C THR A 84 -15.61 9.34 13.14
N ALA A 85 -14.29 9.30 12.97
CA ALA A 85 -13.41 8.47 13.81
C ALA A 85 -13.67 8.77 15.29
N GLY A 86 -13.69 7.75 16.13
CA GLY A 86 -14.05 7.87 17.55
C GLY A 86 -15.56 7.85 17.83
N LYS A 87 -16.44 7.97 16.83
CA LYS A 87 -17.89 8.16 17.03
C LYS A 87 -18.71 7.18 16.20
N MET A 88 -18.98 6.01 16.77
CA MET A 88 -20.10 5.17 16.31
C MET A 88 -21.36 5.51 17.10
N THR A 89 -22.45 5.84 16.44
CA THR A 89 -23.75 5.98 17.10
C THR A 89 -24.35 4.59 17.38
N PHE A 90 -25.02 4.44 18.52
CA PHE A 90 -25.88 3.29 18.80
C PHE A 90 -27.33 3.75 18.84
N PRO A 91 -28.23 3.18 18.02
CA PRO A 91 -28.02 2.08 17.05
C PRO A 91 -27.13 2.45 15.85
N ALA A 92 -26.70 1.44 15.07
CA ALA A 92 -25.86 1.60 13.88
C ALA A 92 -26.46 2.60 12.86
N ASP A 93 -25.59 3.24 12.08
CA ASP A 93 -25.98 4.10 10.96
C ASP A 93 -25.31 3.59 9.67
N PRO A 94 -26.07 3.13 8.66
CA PRO A 94 -27.54 3.10 8.58
C PRO A 94 -28.18 2.11 9.58
N LEU A 95 -29.41 2.40 10.03
CA LEU A 95 -30.18 1.54 10.97
C LEU A 95 -30.47 0.15 10.41
N GLN A 96 -30.64 0.06 9.09
CA GLN A 96 -31.04 -1.15 8.39
C GLN A 96 -29.90 -1.70 7.53
N SER A 97 -29.71 -3.01 7.62
CA SER A 97 -28.93 -3.80 6.67
C SER A 97 -29.58 -3.82 5.28
N PRO A 98 -28.87 -4.23 4.21
CA PRO A 98 -29.38 -4.20 2.84
C PRO A 98 -30.69 -4.97 2.61
N ASN A 99 -31.04 -5.95 3.45
CA ASN A 99 -32.31 -6.68 3.35
C ASN A 99 -33.47 -6.05 4.15
N GLY A 100 -33.26 -4.93 4.84
CA GLY A 100 -34.25 -4.25 5.70
C GLY A 100 -34.26 -4.68 7.18
N GLY A 101 -33.46 -5.68 7.58
CA GLY A 101 -33.26 -6.04 8.99
C GLY A 101 -32.26 -5.11 9.70
N ASN A 102 -32.00 -5.31 11.00
CA ASN A 102 -31.06 -4.47 11.75
C ASN A 102 -29.63 -4.55 11.18
N ALA A 103 -29.00 -3.39 10.98
CA ALA A 103 -27.62 -3.32 10.54
C ALA A 103 -26.62 -3.82 11.59
N LEU A 104 -25.49 -4.34 11.11
CA LEU A 104 -24.33 -4.65 11.95
C LEU A 104 -23.62 -3.36 12.37
N THR A 105 -23.12 -3.34 13.60
CA THR A 105 -22.20 -2.33 14.13
C THR A 105 -20.74 -2.69 13.79
N TRP A 106 -19.79 -1.77 13.96
CA TRP A 106 -18.39 -2.01 13.58
C TRP A 106 -17.73 -3.15 14.36
N ASP A 107 -18.05 -3.32 15.64
CA ASP A 107 -17.63 -4.46 16.48
C ASP A 107 -18.15 -5.82 15.96
N LYS A 108 -19.13 -5.81 15.07
CA LYS A 108 -19.77 -7.00 14.48
C LYS A 108 -19.30 -7.30 13.07
N LEU A 109 -18.25 -6.63 12.58
CA LEU A 109 -17.66 -6.94 11.28
C LEU A 109 -17.24 -8.42 11.17
N CYS A 110 -16.87 -9.07 12.29
CA CYS A 110 -16.53 -10.49 12.30
C CYS A 110 -17.73 -11.45 12.17
N GLN A 111 -18.97 -10.95 12.15
CA GLN A 111 -20.19 -11.75 11.98
C GLN A 111 -20.44 -12.11 10.51
N ILE A 112 -19.42 -12.63 9.82
CA ILE A 112 -19.49 -13.09 8.43
C ILE A 112 -20.66 -14.05 8.16
N PRO A 113 -21.00 -15.02 9.04
CA PRO A 113 -22.15 -15.91 8.82
C PRO A 113 -23.48 -15.19 8.65
N ASP A 114 -23.60 -13.96 9.15
CA ASP A 114 -24.83 -13.15 9.05
C ASP A 114 -24.92 -12.33 7.76
N TYR A 115 -23.84 -12.23 6.97
CA TYR A 115 -23.80 -11.37 5.79
C TYR A 115 -24.88 -11.72 4.77
N ASP A 116 -25.01 -13.00 4.40
CA ASP A 116 -26.03 -13.43 3.43
C ASP A 116 -27.44 -13.22 3.97
N ARG A 117 -27.65 -13.59 5.24
CA ARG A 117 -28.94 -13.45 5.92
C ARG A 117 -29.39 -11.99 5.93
N LEU A 118 -28.48 -11.05 6.14
CA LEU A 118 -28.70 -9.60 6.20
C LEU A 118 -28.56 -8.89 4.83
N GLY A 119 -28.18 -9.62 3.79
CA GLY A 119 -28.05 -9.11 2.41
C GLY A 119 -26.77 -8.32 2.13
N TYR A 120 -25.78 -8.34 3.03
CA TYR A 120 -24.48 -7.71 2.81
C TYR A 120 -23.69 -8.40 1.70
N GLY A 121 -22.88 -7.63 0.99
CA GLY A 121 -21.96 -8.11 -0.02
C GLY A 121 -22.60 -8.55 -1.34
N LYS A 122 -23.90 -8.32 -1.54
CA LYS A 122 -24.56 -8.53 -2.85
C LYS A 122 -24.12 -7.47 -3.84
N TRP A 123 -23.73 -7.88 -5.04
CA TRP A 123 -23.28 -6.98 -6.10
C TRP A 123 -23.60 -7.55 -7.48
N ALA A 124 -23.51 -6.70 -8.49
CA ALA A 124 -23.63 -7.09 -9.89
C ALA A 124 -22.66 -6.26 -10.74
N TYR A 125 -22.24 -6.82 -11.87
CA TYR A 125 -21.66 -6.00 -12.94
C TYR A 125 -22.78 -5.25 -13.64
N ILE A 126 -22.50 -3.99 -13.98
CA ILE A 126 -23.34 -3.18 -14.83
C ILE A 126 -22.55 -2.73 -16.05
N ASN A 127 -23.18 -2.81 -17.21
CA ASN A 127 -22.59 -2.39 -18.48
C ASN A 127 -22.80 -0.89 -18.69
N TRP A 128 -22.46 -0.10 -17.66
CA TRP A 128 -22.42 1.35 -17.74
C TRP A 128 -20.97 1.80 -17.57
N PRO A 129 -20.42 2.57 -18.53
CA PRO A 129 -19.04 3.00 -18.46
C PRO A 129 -18.86 4.03 -17.35
N LEU A 130 -17.82 3.87 -16.52
CA LEU A 130 -17.32 4.95 -15.68
C LEU A 130 -16.68 6.00 -16.60
N PRO A 131 -17.21 7.24 -16.69
CA PRO A 131 -16.71 8.24 -17.60
C PRO A 131 -15.25 8.58 -17.32
N VAL A 132 -14.47 8.76 -18.39
CA VAL A 132 -13.13 9.35 -18.29
C VAL A 132 -13.30 10.86 -18.27
N VAL A 133 -13.03 11.49 -17.12
CA VAL A 133 -13.20 12.93 -16.94
C VAL A 133 -11.99 13.66 -17.52
N PRO A 134 -12.13 14.54 -18.55
CA PRO A 134 -11.03 15.37 -19.00
C PRO A 134 -10.66 16.41 -17.94
N ARG A 135 -9.37 16.49 -17.60
CA ARG A 135 -8.85 17.37 -16.55
C ARG A 135 -7.87 18.36 -17.13
N LEU A 136 -8.25 19.63 -17.07
CA LEU A 136 -7.54 20.78 -17.63
C LEU A 136 -7.01 21.72 -16.56
N ASP A 137 -7.07 21.31 -15.29
CA ASP A 137 -6.81 22.16 -14.12
C ASP A 137 -5.44 22.85 -14.23
N ILE A 138 -4.38 22.11 -14.60
CA ILE A 138 -3.03 22.64 -14.74
C ILE A 138 -2.69 23.21 -16.13
N MET A 139 -3.67 23.29 -17.04
CA MET A 139 -3.44 23.77 -18.41
C MET A 139 -3.54 25.30 -18.51
N PRO A 140 -2.92 25.92 -19.53
CA PRO A 140 -3.09 27.35 -19.78
C PRO A 140 -4.58 27.74 -19.91
N ALA A 141 -4.94 28.92 -19.42
CA ALA A 141 -6.29 29.44 -19.55
C ALA A 141 -6.73 29.48 -21.03
N GLY A 142 -7.94 28.98 -21.30
CA GLY A 142 -8.50 28.91 -22.66
C GLY A 142 -8.05 27.68 -23.47
N TYR A 143 -7.19 26.81 -22.93
CA TYR A 143 -6.87 25.53 -23.55
C TYR A 143 -8.12 24.66 -23.74
N SER A 144 -8.23 23.97 -24.87
CA SER A 144 -9.34 23.06 -25.18
C SER A 144 -8.83 21.66 -25.50
N ALA A 145 -9.23 20.67 -24.70
CA ALA A 145 -8.93 19.26 -25.02
C ALA A 145 -9.50 18.84 -26.40
N ALA A 146 -10.60 19.46 -26.86
CA ALA A 146 -11.24 19.11 -28.12
C ALA A 146 -10.46 19.57 -29.36
N SER A 147 -9.49 20.49 -29.20
CA SER A 147 -8.66 20.96 -30.33
C SER A 147 -7.43 20.10 -30.61
N VAL A 148 -7.21 19.05 -29.80
CA VAL A 148 -6.03 18.19 -29.93
C VAL A 148 -6.43 16.74 -30.15
N THR A 149 -5.53 15.98 -30.78
CA THR A 149 -5.67 14.54 -30.97
C THR A 149 -4.47 13.82 -30.38
N LYS A 150 -4.68 12.60 -29.86
CA LYS A 150 -3.59 11.72 -29.43
C LYS A 150 -2.79 11.30 -30.66
N LYS A 151 -1.50 11.62 -30.68
CA LYS A 151 -0.62 11.38 -31.84
C LYS A 151 0.24 10.14 -31.64
N THR A 152 1.00 10.10 -30.54
CA THR A 152 1.95 9.01 -30.25
C THR A 152 1.72 8.50 -28.85
N ARG A 153 1.49 7.19 -28.69
CA ARG A 153 1.50 6.56 -27.37
C ARG A 153 2.94 6.40 -26.90
N LEU A 154 3.29 7.10 -25.83
CA LEU A 154 4.62 7.07 -25.22
C LEU A 154 4.77 5.87 -24.28
N LEU A 155 3.74 5.56 -23.50
CA LEU A 155 3.79 4.52 -22.47
C LEU A 155 2.41 3.92 -22.22
N ASN A 156 2.35 2.62 -21.91
CA ASN A 156 1.16 1.92 -21.42
C ASN A 156 1.59 1.00 -20.27
N PHE A 157 1.15 1.25 -19.04
CA PHE A 157 1.53 0.42 -17.88
C PHE A 157 0.36 0.29 -16.89
N PHE A 158 0.51 -0.56 -15.88
CA PHE A 158 -0.45 -0.64 -14.79
C PHE A 158 0.25 -0.62 -13.43
N ALA A 159 -0.47 -0.11 -12.43
CA ALA A 159 -0.03 -0.08 -11.05
C ALA A 159 -1.03 -0.79 -10.13
N MET A 160 -0.50 -1.54 -9.17
CA MET A 160 -1.24 -2.13 -8.04
C MET A 160 -0.65 -1.59 -6.75
N THR A 161 -1.42 -1.60 -5.67
CA THR A 161 -1.00 -1.12 -4.37
C THR A 161 -1.84 -1.77 -3.29
N ASP A 162 -1.33 -1.75 -2.05
CA ASP A 162 -2.10 -2.13 -0.86
C ASP A 162 -2.76 -3.51 -1.08
N ILE A 163 -1.91 -4.49 -1.37
CA ILE A 163 -2.30 -5.86 -1.69
C ILE A 163 -2.58 -6.62 -0.39
N HIS A 164 -1.79 -6.34 0.65
CA HIS A 164 -1.97 -6.87 2.01
C HIS A 164 -2.11 -8.39 2.05
N LEU A 165 -1.14 -9.12 1.48
CA LEU A 165 -1.03 -10.57 1.69
C LEU A 165 -1.00 -10.82 3.20
N THR A 166 -1.93 -11.62 3.71
CA THR A 166 -2.21 -11.71 5.14
C THR A 166 -2.07 -13.14 5.64
N ASP A 167 -1.15 -13.38 6.58
CA ASP A 167 -1.18 -14.57 7.43
C ASP A 167 -2.21 -14.39 8.56
N LYS A 168 -3.45 -14.71 8.20
CA LYS A 168 -4.61 -14.68 9.10
C LYS A 168 -4.49 -15.55 10.36
N GLU A 169 -3.62 -16.56 10.37
CA GLU A 169 -3.46 -17.48 11.51
C GLU A 169 -2.32 -17.07 12.46
N ALA A 170 -1.63 -15.96 12.16
CA ALA A 170 -0.54 -15.48 12.99
C ALA A 170 -1.05 -15.05 14.39
N PRO A 171 -0.27 -15.29 15.45
CA PRO A 171 -0.67 -15.01 16.84
C PRO A 171 -0.66 -13.53 17.23
N ASN A 172 -0.02 -12.67 16.45
CA ASN A 172 0.25 -11.26 16.72
C ASN A 172 -0.72 -10.33 15.96
N GLN A 173 -2.01 -10.55 16.14
CA GLN A 173 -3.07 -9.71 15.55
C GLN A 173 -3.52 -8.62 16.53
N LEU A 174 -4.41 -7.71 16.09
CA LEU A 174 -5.12 -6.74 16.95
C LEU A 174 -6.66 -6.86 16.89
N ILE A 175 -7.19 -8.04 16.51
CA ILE A 175 -8.62 -8.22 16.23
C ILE A 175 -9.51 -7.83 17.42
N CYS A 176 -9.09 -8.16 18.64
CA CYS A 176 -9.84 -7.81 19.85
C CYS A 176 -9.91 -6.29 20.09
N VAL A 177 -8.88 -5.51 19.72
CA VAL A 177 -8.93 -4.04 19.76
C VAL A 177 -10.06 -3.50 18.88
N GLN A 178 -10.22 -4.00 17.65
CA GLN A 178 -11.33 -3.60 16.76
C GLN A 178 -12.71 -3.90 17.38
N GLN A 179 -12.86 -5.06 18.02
CA GLN A 179 -14.12 -5.50 18.63
C GLN A 179 -14.46 -4.76 19.94
N SER A 180 -13.46 -4.45 20.76
CA SER A 180 -13.65 -3.89 22.09
C SER A 180 -13.66 -2.36 22.12
N LEU A 181 -13.01 -1.72 21.15
CA LEU A 181 -12.96 -0.27 20.99
C LEU A 181 -13.52 0.15 19.63
N PRO A 182 -14.77 -0.23 19.29
CA PRO A 182 -15.31 0.02 17.96
C PRO A 182 -15.28 1.51 17.61
N GLY A 183 -15.53 2.40 18.57
CA GLY A 183 -15.47 3.85 18.32
C GLY A 183 -14.15 4.30 17.70
N TYR A 184 -13.01 3.73 18.11
CA TYR A 184 -11.69 4.19 17.68
C TYR A 184 -11.00 3.26 16.67
N ALA A 185 -11.14 1.94 16.84
CA ALA A 185 -10.48 0.94 16.00
C ALA A 185 -11.44 0.22 15.06
N GLY A 186 -12.75 0.33 15.26
CA GLY A 186 -13.78 -0.42 14.54
C GLY A 186 -13.77 -0.21 13.03
N GLN A 187 -13.41 1.00 12.58
CA GLN A 187 -13.31 1.36 11.16
C GLN A 187 -12.01 0.92 10.50
N ASN A 188 -11.01 0.52 11.27
CA ASN A 188 -9.71 0.14 10.74
C ASN A 188 -9.82 -1.25 10.12
N SER A 189 -10.09 -1.30 8.81
CA SER A 189 -10.16 -2.56 8.07
C SER A 189 -8.82 -3.29 8.11
N SER A 190 -7.67 -2.61 8.22
CA SER A 190 -6.32 -3.22 8.27
C SER A 190 -6.13 -4.15 9.48
N ILE A 191 -6.83 -3.91 10.60
CA ILE A 191 -6.85 -4.83 11.75
C ILE A 191 -7.62 -6.12 11.41
N TYR A 192 -8.84 -5.98 10.91
CA TYR A 192 -9.67 -7.11 10.54
C TYR A 192 -10.68 -6.74 9.45
N SER A 193 -10.78 -7.60 8.44
CA SER A 193 -11.94 -7.70 7.57
C SER A 193 -12.05 -9.14 7.05
N GLY A 194 -13.22 -9.53 6.56
CA GLY A 194 -13.40 -10.86 5.95
C GLY A 194 -12.49 -11.10 4.74
N VAL A 195 -11.98 -10.03 4.11
CA VAL A 195 -11.10 -10.11 2.94
C VAL A 195 -9.76 -10.77 3.27
N MET A 196 -9.25 -10.64 4.51
CA MET A 196 -7.99 -11.26 4.95
C MET A 196 -7.94 -12.77 4.70
N LEU A 197 -9.09 -13.44 4.63
CA LEU A 197 -9.16 -14.86 4.31
C LEU A 197 -8.59 -15.17 2.92
N TYR A 198 -8.77 -14.27 1.95
CA TYR A 198 -8.66 -14.53 0.52
C TYR A 198 -7.62 -13.68 -0.21
N THR A 199 -6.76 -12.92 0.50
CA THR A 199 -5.82 -11.99 -0.16
C THR A 199 -4.88 -12.66 -1.17
N PRO A 200 -4.38 -13.91 -0.98
CA PRO A 200 -3.61 -14.61 -2.01
C PRO A 200 -4.41 -14.86 -3.30
N GLN A 201 -5.67 -15.29 -3.17
CA GLN A 201 -6.51 -15.62 -4.34
C GLN A 201 -6.99 -14.36 -5.08
N VAL A 202 -7.19 -13.24 -4.37
CA VAL A 202 -7.50 -11.94 -5.01
C VAL A 202 -6.30 -11.44 -5.80
N PHE A 203 -5.09 -11.53 -5.24
CA PHE A 203 -3.89 -11.10 -5.96
C PHE A 203 -3.64 -11.95 -7.21
N ASP A 204 -3.81 -13.28 -7.12
CA ASP A 204 -3.74 -14.14 -8.31
C ASP A 204 -4.80 -13.77 -9.37
N ALA A 205 -6.04 -13.49 -8.96
CA ALA A 205 -7.08 -13.01 -9.88
C ALA A 205 -6.71 -11.66 -10.53
N ALA A 206 -6.03 -10.77 -9.79
CA ALA A 206 -5.53 -9.50 -10.31
C ALA A 206 -4.42 -9.70 -11.35
N ILE A 207 -3.48 -10.62 -11.10
CA ILE A 207 -2.45 -11.02 -12.08
C ILE A 207 -3.08 -11.63 -13.34
N GLN A 208 -4.05 -12.53 -13.19
CA GLN A 208 -4.79 -13.08 -14.34
C GLN A 208 -5.53 -11.99 -15.14
N THR A 209 -6.13 -11.02 -14.45
CA THR A 209 -6.81 -9.86 -15.06
C THR A 209 -5.83 -9.03 -15.87
N ALA A 210 -4.67 -8.70 -15.29
CA ALA A 210 -3.62 -7.95 -15.97
C ALA A 210 -3.07 -8.69 -17.20
N ASN A 211 -2.80 -9.99 -17.08
CA ASN A 211 -2.35 -10.83 -18.21
C ASN A 211 -3.38 -10.86 -19.34
N ALA A 212 -4.67 -10.91 -19.02
CA ALA A 212 -5.74 -10.88 -20.02
C ALA A 212 -5.86 -9.55 -20.75
N LEU A 213 -5.63 -8.43 -20.06
CA LEU A 213 -5.53 -7.11 -20.70
C LEU A 213 -4.25 -6.97 -21.53
N HIS A 214 -3.11 -7.44 -21.03
CA HIS A 214 -1.82 -7.42 -21.73
C HIS A 214 -1.89 -8.11 -23.11
N ARG A 215 -2.63 -9.23 -23.21
CA ARG A 215 -2.84 -9.93 -24.48
C ARG A 215 -3.63 -9.13 -25.51
N LYS A 216 -4.45 -8.18 -25.09
CA LYS A 216 -5.26 -7.31 -25.97
C LYS A 216 -4.51 -6.03 -26.33
N ASP A 217 -3.91 -5.40 -25.32
CA ASP A 217 -3.12 -4.18 -25.46
C ASP A 217 -1.90 -4.26 -24.53
N PRO A 218 -0.71 -4.61 -25.07
CA PRO A 218 0.46 -4.89 -24.27
C PRO A 218 0.88 -3.73 -23.36
N PHE A 219 1.07 -4.06 -22.08
CA PHE A 219 1.73 -3.22 -21.10
C PHE A 219 3.25 -3.27 -21.24
N ASP A 220 3.87 -2.11 -21.06
CA ASP A 220 5.31 -1.89 -21.05
C ASP A 220 5.96 -2.34 -19.73
N PHE A 221 5.23 -2.27 -18.62
CA PHE A 221 5.63 -2.81 -17.31
C PHE A 221 4.45 -2.87 -16.31
N PHE A 222 4.70 -3.55 -15.20
CA PHE A 222 3.91 -3.53 -13.97
C PHE A 222 4.73 -2.85 -12.86
N ILE A 223 4.08 -1.98 -12.07
CA ILE A 223 4.67 -1.47 -10.81
C ILE A 223 3.73 -1.68 -9.62
N SER A 224 4.24 -2.24 -8.53
CA SER A 224 3.56 -2.26 -7.24
C SER A 224 3.98 -1.04 -6.42
N LEU A 225 3.03 -0.30 -5.86
CA LEU A 225 3.27 0.94 -5.12
C LEU A 225 3.44 0.72 -3.61
N GLY A 226 3.72 -0.52 -3.18
CA GLY A 226 3.94 -0.86 -1.78
C GLY A 226 2.74 -1.53 -1.10
N ASP A 227 2.92 -1.86 0.17
CA ASP A 227 1.96 -2.57 1.03
C ASP A 227 1.58 -3.92 0.43
N VAL A 228 2.62 -4.69 0.13
CA VAL A 228 2.49 -6.07 -0.34
C VAL A 228 2.10 -6.97 0.83
N CYS A 229 2.80 -6.84 1.96
CA CYS A 229 2.51 -7.61 3.16
C CYS A 229 1.42 -6.92 3.98
N ASN A 230 0.79 -7.64 4.90
CA ASN A 230 -0.04 -7.01 5.92
C ASN A 230 0.82 -6.62 7.13
N THR A 231 1.83 -7.43 7.46
CA THR A 231 2.62 -7.32 8.70
C THR A 231 4.08 -7.75 8.46
N SER A 232 4.70 -7.33 7.36
CA SER A 232 6.14 -7.58 7.04
C SER A 232 6.66 -9.02 7.23
N MET A 233 5.80 -10.04 7.16
CA MET A 233 6.20 -11.43 7.41
C MET A 233 6.86 -12.06 6.20
N TYR A 234 7.81 -12.97 6.46
CA TYR A 234 8.46 -13.74 5.40
C TYR A 234 7.46 -14.54 4.55
N ASN A 235 6.52 -15.26 5.16
CA ASN A 235 5.52 -16.04 4.42
C ASN A 235 4.58 -15.16 3.57
N GLU A 236 4.16 -14.00 4.07
CA GLU A 236 3.34 -13.03 3.33
C GLU A 236 4.07 -12.54 2.06
N LEU A 237 5.33 -12.13 2.20
CA LEU A 237 6.17 -11.73 1.07
C LEU A 237 6.41 -12.91 0.11
N ARG A 238 6.65 -14.11 0.63
CA ARG A 238 6.85 -15.29 -0.23
C ARG A 238 5.61 -15.61 -1.04
N TRP A 239 4.40 -15.53 -0.46
CA TRP A 239 3.17 -15.73 -1.22
C TRP A 239 3.04 -14.71 -2.36
N TYR A 240 3.38 -13.45 -2.11
CA TYR A 240 3.37 -12.43 -3.16
C TYR A 240 4.30 -12.78 -4.33
N LEU A 241 5.58 -13.05 -4.03
CA LEU A 241 6.57 -13.40 -5.06
C LEU A 241 6.22 -14.70 -5.78
N ASP A 242 5.76 -15.71 -5.03
CA ASP A 242 5.39 -17.01 -5.59
C ASP A 242 4.13 -16.94 -6.47
N ILE A 243 3.20 -16.02 -6.20
CA ILE A 243 2.04 -15.76 -7.08
C ILE A 243 2.52 -15.14 -8.39
N ILE A 244 3.42 -14.16 -8.33
CA ILE A 244 4.02 -13.53 -9.52
C ILE A 244 4.81 -14.56 -10.34
N ASP A 245 5.51 -15.47 -9.67
CA ASP A 245 6.26 -16.57 -10.30
C ASP A 245 5.37 -17.66 -10.92
N GLY A 246 4.08 -17.69 -10.57
CA GLY A 246 3.17 -18.76 -10.99
C GLY A 246 3.48 -20.09 -10.32
N LYS A 247 3.80 -20.09 -9.03
CA LYS A 247 4.02 -21.31 -8.23
C LYS A 247 2.72 -21.80 -7.57
N VAL A 248 2.82 -22.96 -6.93
CA VAL A 248 1.77 -23.45 -6.03
C VAL A 248 1.84 -22.67 -4.72
N ILE A 249 0.71 -22.09 -4.34
CA ILE A 249 0.56 -21.30 -3.12
C ILE A 249 -0.12 -22.16 -2.07
N THR A 250 0.40 -22.16 -0.85
CA THR A 250 -0.27 -22.73 0.33
C THR A 250 -0.72 -21.56 1.21
N PRO A 251 -1.98 -21.09 1.09
CA PRO A 251 -2.45 -19.87 1.74
C PRO A 251 -2.86 -20.12 3.21
N SER A 252 -2.06 -20.88 3.94
CA SER A 252 -2.24 -21.22 5.36
C SER A 252 -0.87 -21.38 6.03
N SER A 253 -0.80 -21.24 7.35
CA SER A 253 0.43 -21.31 8.12
C SER A 253 0.30 -22.26 9.33
N GLY A 254 1.41 -22.55 9.99
CA GLY A 254 1.44 -23.41 11.19
C GLY A 254 0.94 -24.83 10.90
N ALA A 255 -0.27 -25.15 11.35
CA ALA A 255 -0.84 -26.49 11.20
C ALA A 255 -1.44 -26.77 9.81
N HIS A 256 -1.57 -25.74 8.96
CA HIS A 256 -2.31 -25.81 7.69
C HIS A 256 -3.74 -26.37 7.86
N ALA A 257 -4.38 -25.99 8.98
CA ALA A 257 -5.66 -26.56 9.35
C ALA A 257 -6.73 -26.13 8.34
N GLY A 258 -7.45 -27.11 7.79
CA GLY A 258 -8.48 -26.87 6.78
C GLY A 258 -7.99 -26.86 5.32
N ALA A 259 -6.68 -27.02 5.07
CA ALA A 259 -6.09 -26.99 3.72
C ALA A 259 -6.66 -28.03 2.73
N ASP A 260 -7.31 -29.09 3.22
CA ASP A 260 -7.96 -30.12 2.41
C ASP A 260 -9.43 -29.81 2.06
N ARG A 261 -10.09 -28.94 2.84
CA ARG A 261 -11.56 -28.80 2.80
C ARG A 261 -12.07 -27.36 2.68
N ILE A 262 -11.36 -26.38 3.22
CA ILE A 262 -11.77 -24.97 3.25
C ILE A 262 -11.12 -24.19 2.11
N ASP A 263 -11.92 -23.50 1.33
CA ASP A 263 -11.53 -22.81 0.10
C ASP A 263 -10.39 -21.80 0.29
N TYR A 264 -10.44 -20.99 1.36
CA TYR A 264 -9.41 -20.00 1.64
C TYR A 264 -8.09 -20.58 2.18
N GLN A 265 -8.08 -21.86 2.58
CA GLN A 265 -6.90 -22.59 3.06
C GLN A 265 -6.29 -23.50 1.98
N LYS A 266 -7.06 -23.83 0.95
CA LYS A 266 -6.67 -24.81 -0.07
C LYS A 266 -5.47 -24.32 -0.88
N PRO A 267 -4.44 -25.15 -1.04
CA PRO A 267 -3.39 -24.86 -1.99
C PRO A 267 -3.94 -24.70 -3.40
N PHE A 268 -3.39 -23.75 -4.15
CA PHE A 268 -3.79 -23.50 -5.53
C PHE A 268 -2.59 -23.19 -6.41
N GLN A 269 -2.73 -23.46 -7.70
CA GLN A 269 -1.72 -23.10 -8.70
C GLN A 269 -1.96 -21.66 -9.15
N ALA A 270 -1.03 -20.75 -8.84
CA ALA A 270 -1.08 -19.37 -9.32
C ALA A 270 -0.80 -19.30 -10.82
N ALA A 271 -1.36 -18.30 -11.49
CA ALA A 271 -1.20 -18.10 -12.93
C ALA A 271 0.20 -17.59 -13.31
N GLY A 272 0.81 -16.80 -12.43
CA GLY A 272 2.07 -16.10 -12.72
C GLY A 272 1.85 -14.86 -13.59
N LEU A 273 2.63 -13.81 -13.35
CA LEU A 273 2.67 -12.65 -14.22
C LEU A 273 3.23 -13.06 -15.59
N ASP A 274 2.66 -12.52 -16.68
CA ASP A 274 3.19 -12.78 -18.01
C ASP A 274 4.67 -12.36 -18.06
N LYS A 275 5.53 -13.28 -18.50
CA LYS A 275 6.99 -13.11 -18.46
C LYS A 275 7.50 -12.00 -19.37
N SER A 276 6.68 -11.55 -20.32
CA SER A 276 6.98 -10.38 -21.16
C SER A 276 6.83 -9.05 -20.43
N ILE A 277 6.19 -9.01 -19.26
CA ILE A 277 5.94 -7.79 -18.49
C ILE A 277 7.06 -7.60 -17.46
N PRO A 278 7.91 -6.57 -17.60
CA PRO A 278 8.84 -6.17 -16.55
C PRO A 278 8.12 -5.80 -15.26
N PHE A 279 8.69 -6.15 -14.11
CA PHE A 279 8.10 -5.92 -12.79
C PHE A 279 8.98 -5.02 -11.90
N TYR A 280 8.35 -4.00 -11.31
CA TYR A 280 8.94 -3.02 -10.41
C TYR A 280 8.15 -2.90 -9.10
N GLN A 281 8.83 -2.52 -8.02
CA GLN A 281 8.28 -2.45 -6.67
C GLN A 281 8.74 -1.17 -5.95
N ALA A 282 7.80 -0.46 -5.33
CA ALA A 282 8.07 0.55 -4.29
C ALA A 282 7.88 -0.06 -2.90
N LEU A 283 8.52 0.49 -1.87
CA LEU A 283 8.35 0.03 -0.48
C LEU A 283 7.14 0.73 0.14
N GLY A 284 6.23 -0.02 0.79
CA GLY A 284 5.15 0.54 1.61
C GLY A 284 5.38 0.32 3.10
N ASN A 285 4.62 1.02 3.94
CA ASN A 285 4.81 0.97 5.40
C ASN A 285 4.46 -0.42 5.99
N HIS A 286 3.53 -1.18 5.41
CA HIS A 286 3.23 -2.55 5.84
C HIS A 286 4.32 -3.58 5.46
N ASP A 287 5.24 -3.21 4.57
CA ASP A 287 6.30 -4.10 4.12
C ASP A 287 7.44 -4.23 5.15
N HIS A 288 7.48 -3.33 6.15
CA HIS A 288 8.49 -3.30 7.21
C HIS A 288 7.96 -2.96 8.61
N PHE A 289 6.67 -2.64 8.75
CA PHE A 289 6.00 -2.44 10.03
C PHE A 289 4.86 -3.42 10.25
N MET A 290 4.58 -3.73 11.52
CA MET A 290 3.41 -4.50 11.91
C MET A 290 2.15 -3.70 11.60
N ILE A 291 1.26 -4.24 10.74
CA ILE A 291 0.06 -3.57 10.23
C ILE A 291 0.31 -2.12 9.77
N GLY A 292 1.48 -1.88 9.18
CA GLY A 292 1.87 -0.55 8.71
C GLY A 292 2.12 0.48 9.81
N SER A 293 2.15 0.06 11.07
CA SER A 293 2.06 0.95 12.23
C SER A 293 3.28 0.86 13.14
N PHE A 294 3.69 -0.34 13.54
CA PHE A 294 4.70 -0.48 14.59
C PHE A 294 6.03 -1.05 14.05
N PRO A 295 7.16 -0.35 14.27
CA PRO A 295 8.49 -0.87 13.98
C PRO A 295 8.76 -2.15 14.76
N VAL A 296 8.92 -3.27 14.06
CA VAL A 296 8.93 -4.60 14.68
C VAL A 296 10.09 -4.80 15.64
N TYR A 297 11.29 -4.39 15.24
CA TYR A 297 12.52 -4.59 16.00
C TYR A 297 12.83 -3.47 17.00
N GLU A 298 12.23 -2.29 16.81
CA GLU A 298 12.31 -1.16 17.76
C GLU A 298 11.16 -1.17 18.78
N THR A 299 10.34 -2.23 18.79
CA THR A 299 9.25 -2.42 19.75
C THR A 299 9.51 -3.69 20.56
N ALA A 300 9.78 -3.53 21.86
CA ALA A 300 10.16 -4.63 22.74
C ALA A 300 9.13 -5.78 22.72
N GLY A 301 9.59 -7.01 22.51
CA GLY A 301 8.77 -8.23 22.49
C GLY A 301 7.87 -8.41 21.26
N LEU A 302 7.80 -7.42 20.35
CA LEU A 302 6.95 -7.51 19.17
C LEU A 302 7.48 -8.57 18.19
N ALA A 303 8.79 -8.58 17.86
CA ALA A 303 9.38 -9.58 16.97
C ALA A 303 9.15 -11.04 17.44
N ASP A 304 9.29 -11.30 18.74
CA ASP A 304 9.08 -12.64 19.33
C ASP A 304 7.63 -13.12 19.18
N SER A 305 6.67 -12.19 19.14
CA SER A 305 5.25 -12.55 19.02
C SER A 305 4.92 -13.25 17.70
N TYR A 306 5.64 -12.96 16.61
CA TYR A 306 5.35 -13.48 15.26
C TYR A 306 5.45 -15.00 15.16
N THR A 307 6.51 -15.57 15.75
CA THR A 307 6.82 -17.01 15.67
C THR A 307 6.37 -17.79 16.90
N SER A 308 5.75 -17.10 17.86
CA SER A 308 5.26 -17.68 19.10
C SER A 308 4.18 -18.74 18.87
N ASP A 309 4.13 -19.73 19.76
CA ASP A 309 3.00 -20.67 19.87
C ASP A 309 1.87 -20.10 20.72
N THR A 310 2.03 -18.90 21.30
CA THR A 310 1.09 -18.29 22.24
C THR A 310 0.44 -17.08 21.59
N VAL A 311 -0.88 -17.02 21.62
CA VAL A 311 -1.63 -15.86 21.11
C VAL A 311 -1.16 -14.62 21.85
N TRP A 312 -0.84 -13.58 21.11
CA TRP A 312 -0.29 -12.36 21.67
C TRP A 312 -1.35 -11.66 22.52
N SER A 313 -0.95 -11.26 23.72
CA SER A 313 -1.75 -10.41 24.59
C SER A 313 -1.16 -9.00 24.58
N VAL A 314 -1.99 -7.98 24.47
CA VAL A 314 -1.57 -6.57 24.64
C VAL A 314 -2.66 -5.81 25.40
N SER A 315 -2.34 -4.62 25.89
CA SER A 315 -3.37 -3.68 26.36
C SER A 315 -4.23 -3.23 25.17
N ASN A 316 -5.53 -3.03 25.39
CA ASN A 316 -6.38 -2.40 24.38
C ASN A 316 -6.32 -0.86 24.47
N ASP A 317 -5.73 -0.30 25.54
CA ASP A 317 -5.57 1.13 25.73
C ASP A 317 -4.40 1.71 24.91
N LEU A 318 -4.16 1.19 23.70
CA LEU A 318 -3.07 1.60 22.80
C LEU A 318 -3.22 3.03 22.31
N LEU A 319 -4.47 3.48 22.18
CA LEU A 319 -4.81 4.79 21.62
C LEU A 319 -4.73 5.86 22.71
N THR A 320 -3.92 6.89 22.50
CA THR A 320 -3.88 8.05 23.38
C THR A 320 -4.98 9.03 22.96
N PRO A 321 -5.70 9.66 23.90
CA PRO A 321 -6.71 10.65 23.53
C PRO A 321 -6.07 11.82 22.77
N VAL A 322 -6.77 12.34 21.76
CA VAL A 322 -6.42 13.50 20.90
C VAL A 322 -5.86 14.72 21.66
N SER A 323 -6.10 14.82 22.97
CA SER A 323 -5.44 15.80 23.85
C SER A 323 -3.91 15.70 23.91
N THR A 324 -3.29 14.64 23.41
CA THR A 324 -1.82 14.46 23.36
C THR A 324 -1.22 14.60 21.96
N PHE A 325 -1.99 15.10 20.99
CA PHE A 325 -1.53 15.42 19.63
C PHE A 325 -0.15 16.13 19.64
N PRO A 326 0.80 15.72 18.76
CA PRO A 326 0.62 14.91 17.55
C PRO A 326 0.64 13.39 17.75
N ALA A 327 1.09 12.89 18.91
CA ALA A 327 1.15 11.46 19.17
C ALA A 327 -0.22 10.92 19.61
N ASN A 328 -0.87 10.20 18.70
CA ASN A 328 -2.20 9.63 18.90
C ASN A 328 -2.15 8.16 19.34
N ILE A 329 -0.98 7.52 19.24
CA ILE A 329 -0.71 6.17 19.73
C ILE A 329 0.64 6.17 20.48
N ASP A 330 0.77 5.28 21.47
CA ASP A 330 2.07 5.02 22.13
C ASP A 330 2.37 3.52 22.08
N LYS A 331 3.31 3.13 21.23
CA LYS A 331 3.73 1.74 21.02
C LYS A 331 4.21 1.07 22.30
N ASN A 332 4.67 1.83 23.30
CA ASN A 332 5.10 1.27 24.58
C ASN A 332 3.92 0.63 25.35
N ARG A 333 2.69 1.07 25.08
CA ARG A 333 1.48 0.49 25.69
C ARG A 333 1.17 -0.94 25.24
N LEU A 334 1.77 -1.41 24.15
CA LEU A 334 1.72 -2.84 23.78
C LEU A 334 2.26 -3.73 24.92
N ASN A 335 3.20 -3.20 25.70
CA ASN A 335 3.82 -3.89 26.83
C ASN A 335 3.23 -3.54 28.19
N ASP A 336 2.15 -2.76 28.26
CA ASP A 336 1.49 -2.43 29.52
C ASP A 336 1.02 -3.73 30.23
N PRO A 337 1.41 -3.96 31.50
CA PRO A 337 1.00 -5.15 32.23
C PRO A 337 -0.48 -5.13 32.64
N THR A 338 -1.13 -3.96 32.60
CA THR A 338 -2.51 -3.78 33.04
C THR A 338 -3.50 -4.03 31.89
N GLY A 339 -4.70 -4.52 32.22
CA GLY A 339 -5.81 -4.59 31.25
C GLY A 339 -5.52 -5.39 29.98
N ARG A 340 -4.73 -6.49 30.06
CA ARG A 340 -4.32 -7.26 28.88
C ARG A 340 -5.44 -8.11 28.30
N TYR A 341 -5.50 -8.14 26.97
CA TYR A 341 -6.41 -8.96 26.17
C TYR A 341 -5.60 -9.80 25.21
N TYR A 342 -5.94 -11.09 25.11
CA TYR A 342 -5.53 -11.87 23.95
C TYR A 342 -6.26 -11.31 22.72
N GLN A 343 -5.49 -10.97 21.69
CA GLN A 343 -6.03 -10.26 20.54
C GLN A 343 -6.81 -11.17 19.59
N GLY A 344 -6.67 -12.48 19.75
CA GLY A 344 -7.35 -13.49 18.95
C GLY A 344 -6.66 -13.78 17.63
N VAL A 345 -7.11 -14.85 16.98
CA VAL A 345 -6.64 -15.31 15.67
C VAL A 345 -7.83 -15.78 14.83
N ILE A 346 -7.69 -15.79 13.51
CA ILE A 346 -8.69 -16.36 12.61
C ILE A 346 -8.56 -17.90 12.62
N ASP A 347 -9.66 -18.60 12.89
CA ASP A 347 -9.65 -20.06 12.95
C ASP A 347 -9.77 -20.71 11.57
N GLY A 348 -8.61 -21.13 11.04
CA GLY A 348 -8.49 -21.85 9.77
C GLY A 348 -9.29 -23.15 9.65
N THR A 349 -9.80 -23.68 10.77
CA THR A 349 -10.64 -24.90 10.76
C THR A 349 -12.10 -24.65 10.41
N THR A 350 -12.52 -23.39 10.29
CA THR A 350 -13.92 -23.00 10.11
C THR A 350 -14.17 -22.35 8.74
N PRO A 351 -15.31 -22.56 8.09
CA PRO A 351 -15.57 -22.01 6.74
C PRO A 351 -15.66 -20.49 6.69
N TYR A 352 -15.85 -19.82 7.83
CA TYR A 352 -15.96 -18.37 7.93
C TYR A 352 -14.78 -17.70 8.64
N GLY A 353 -13.74 -18.46 8.99
CA GLY A 353 -12.59 -17.93 9.72
C GLY A 353 -12.99 -17.29 11.05
N THR A 354 -13.80 -17.99 11.84
CA THR A 354 -14.29 -17.50 13.13
C THR A 354 -13.13 -17.05 14.01
N ILE A 355 -13.27 -15.90 14.66
CA ILE A 355 -12.27 -15.41 15.61
C ILE A 355 -12.29 -16.29 16.86
N LYS A 356 -11.13 -16.84 17.23
CA LYS A 356 -10.93 -17.57 18.49
C LYS A 356 -9.89 -16.89 19.35
N TYR A 357 -9.94 -17.17 20.64
CA TYR A 357 -8.99 -16.70 21.65
C TYR A 357 -8.93 -15.17 21.83
N ALA A 358 -9.93 -14.43 21.37
CA ALA A 358 -10.05 -13.00 21.65
C ALA A 358 -10.72 -12.78 23.01
N GLY A 359 -10.15 -11.92 23.86
CA GLY A 359 -10.77 -11.49 25.12
C GLY A 359 -9.80 -11.22 26.26
N ALA A 360 -10.34 -10.76 27.38
CA ALA A 360 -9.55 -10.42 28.57
C ALA A 360 -8.77 -11.65 29.08
N VAL A 361 -7.50 -11.47 29.44
CA VAL A 361 -6.62 -12.56 29.89
C VAL A 361 -7.24 -13.36 31.05
N GLY A 362 -7.95 -12.69 31.96
CA GLY A 362 -8.64 -13.31 33.11
C GLY A 362 -9.76 -14.29 32.74
N ASN A 363 -10.24 -14.29 31.48
CA ASN A 363 -11.24 -15.23 30.99
C ASN A 363 -10.63 -16.59 30.56
N PHE A 364 -9.30 -16.73 30.57
CA PHE A 364 -8.59 -17.91 30.13
C PHE A 364 -7.87 -18.57 31.30
N SER A 365 -8.03 -19.89 31.45
CA SER A 365 -7.34 -20.66 32.49
C SER A 365 -5.85 -20.85 32.24
N ALA A 366 -5.41 -20.70 30.98
CA ALA A 366 -4.02 -20.70 30.54
C ALA A 366 -3.89 -19.88 29.24
N PRO A 367 -2.68 -19.40 28.89
CA PRO A 367 -2.46 -18.72 27.62
C PRO A 367 -2.88 -19.59 26.43
N PRO A 368 -3.81 -19.12 25.56
CA PRO A 368 -4.23 -19.86 24.40
C PRO A 368 -3.08 -20.03 23.41
N LYS A 369 -3.07 -21.18 22.75
CA LYS A 369 -1.97 -21.61 21.89
C LYS A 369 -2.41 -21.74 20.43
N VAL A 370 -1.47 -21.48 19.54
CA VAL A 370 -1.49 -21.81 18.11
C VAL A 370 -0.25 -22.62 17.76
N VAL A 371 -0.22 -23.24 16.58
CA VAL A 371 1.01 -23.89 16.11
C VAL A 371 1.98 -22.78 15.68
N ALA A 372 3.15 -22.74 16.31
CA ALA A 372 4.26 -21.87 15.92
C ALA A 372 4.69 -22.18 14.49
N ASP A 373 5.08 -21.14 13.76
CA ASP A 373 5.58 -21.26 12.40
C ASP A 373 6.79 -20.34 12.24
N PRO A 374 8.00 -20.87 11.97
CA PRO A 374 9.19 -20.04 11.77
C PRO A 374 9.09 -19.14 10.53
N ASN A 375 8.23 -19.47 9.55
CA ASN A 375 8.02 -18.65 8.36
C ASN A 375 7.20 -17.39 8.65
N ARG A 376 6.61 -17.26 9.84
CA ARG A 376 5.97 -16.02 10.29
C ARG A 376 6.97 -14.95 10.71
N ARG A 377 8.27 -15.24 10.80
CA ARG A 377 9.26 -14.23 11.20
C ARG A 377 9.07 -12.94 10.39
N SER A 378 9.11 -11.80 11.07
CA SER A 378 9.22 -10.51 10.36
C SER A 378 10.54 -10.48 9.61
N LEU A 379 10.56 -9.75 8.50
CA LEU A 379 11.79 -9.42 7.79
C LEU A 379 12.28 -8.03 8.24
N HIS A 380 13.59 -7.88 8.38
CA HIS A 380 14.20 -6.56 8.31
C HIS A 380 14.06 -6.01 6.88
N ARG A 381 14.08 -4.68 6.73
CA ARG A 381 14.03 -4.02 5.41
C ARG A 381 15.05 -4.57 4.43
N THR A 382 16.27 -4.84 4.88
CA THR A 382 17.34 -5.44 4.07
C THR A 382 16.97 -6.84 3.58
N GLU A 383 16.50 -7.71 4.47
CA GLU A 383 16.05 -9.06 4.11
C GLU A 383 14.85 -9.02 3.14
N TRP A 384 13.92 -8.08 3.35
CA TRP A 384 12.76 -7.89 2.48
C TRP A 384 13.20 -7.54 1.04
N LEU A 385 14.15 -6.61 0.88
CA LEU A 385 14.71 -6.24 -0.42
C LEU A 385 15.48 -7.42 -1.06
N GLU A 386 16.22 -8.19 -0.25
CA GLU A 386 17.00 -9.35 -0.73
C GLU A 386 16.11 -10.45 -1.33
N GLU A 387 14.89 -10.65 -0.84
CA GLU A 387 13.95 -11.65 -1.39
C GLU A 387 13.57 -11.38 -2.84
N PHE A 388 13.53 -10.11 -3.25
CA PHE A 388 13.32 -9.73 -4.66
C PHE A 388 14.54 -10.05 -5.53
N LEU A 389 15.74 -10.01 -4.94
CA LEU A 389 17.01 -10.28 -5.62
C LEU A 389 17.33 -11.79 -5.71
N ASP A 390 16.53 -12.67 -5.10
CA ASP A 390 16.70 -14.12 -5.25
C ASP A 390 16.58 -14.49 -6.75
N PRO A 391 17.59 -15.15 -7.35
CA PRO A 391 17.55 -15.57 -8.75
C PRO A 391 16.43 -16.56 -9.09
N LYS A 392 15.74 -17.13 -8.10
CA LYS A 392 14.56 -17.99 -8.28
C LYS A 392 13.27 -17.18 -8.46
N THR A 393 13.26 -15.90 -8.12
CA THR A 393 12.16 -14.98 -8.34
C THR A 393 12.24 -14.45 -9.78
N GLY A 394 11.13 -14.50 -10.51
CA GLY A 394 10.90 -13.86 -11.81
C GLY A 394 9.63 -12.98 -11.77
N PRO A 395 9.15 -12.43 -12.90
CA PRO A 395 9.81 -12.28 -14.20
C PRO A 395 10.95 -11.23 -14.18
N VAL A 396 11.45 -10.83 -15.34
CA VAL A 396 12.59 -9.89 -15.46
C VAL A 396 12.30 -8.60 -14.68
N GLY A 397 13.22 -8.23 -13.79
CA GLY A 397 13.13 -6.98 -13.04
C GLY A 397 13.51 -7.10 -11.58
N HIS A 398 13.32 -8.26 -10.93
CA HIS A 398 13.60 -8.43 -9.48
C HIS A 398 13.00 -7.29 -8.63
N GLY A 399 11.77 -6.86 -8.96
CA GLY A 399 11.12 -5.70 -8.33
C GLY A 399 11.83 -4.36 -8.56
N GLY A 400 12.80 -4.28 -9.47
CA GLY A 400 13.63 -3.11 -9.74
C GLY A 400 14.78 -2.90 -8.75
N PHE A 401 14.85 -3.64 -7.66
CA PHE A 401 15.85 -3.39 -6.60
C PHE A 401 17.29 -3.70 -7.04
N ASN A 402 17.47 -4.50 -8.10
CA ASN A 402 18.78 -4.68 -8.72
C ASN A 402 19.34 -3.38 -9.31
N LEU A 403 18.50 -2.36 -9.52
CA LEU A 403 18.89 -1.06 -10.05
C LEU A 403 19.38 -0.09 -8.97
N VAL A 404 19.06 -0.33 -7.69
CA VAL A 404 19.39 0.58 -6.57
C VAL A 404 20.87 0.93 -6.54
N THR A 405 21.74 -0.08 -6.43
CA THR A 405 23.18 0.13 -6.28
C THR A 405 23.85 0.60 -7.57
N SER A 406 23.22 0.33 -8.73
CA SER A 406 23.66 0.78 -10.05
C SER A 406 23.22 2.20 -10.39
N ASN A 407 22.27 2.75 -9.64
CA ASN A 407 21.78 4.11 -9.85
C ASN A 407 22.93 5.10 -9.59
N LYS A 408 23.12 6.05 -10.51
CA LYS A 408 24.25 6.98 -10.48
C LYS A 408 24.27 7.89 -9.24
N ASN A 409 23.11 8.14 -8.65
CA ASN A 409 22.95 8.98 -7.45
C ASN A 409 23.05 8.17 -6.15
N PHE A 410 23.24 6.84 -6.21
CA PHE A 410 23.47 6.02 -5.02
C PHE A 410 24.73 6.45 -4.24
N GLY A 411 25.68 7.13 -4.90
CA GLY A 411 26.82 7.75 -4.23
C GLY A 411 26.48 8.88 -3.25
N LEU A 412 25.29 9.47 -3.35
CA LEU A 412 24.78 10.49 -2.42
C LEU A 412 24.24 9.89 -1.11
N VAL A 413 23.93 8.60 -1.10
CA VAL A 413 23.38 7.91 0.05
C VAL A 413 24.49 7.69 1.08
N ALA A 414 24.27 8.16 2.31
CA ALA A 414 25.23 7.99 3.40
C ALA A 414 25.45 6.50 3.66
N ALA A 415 26.67 6.11 4.05
CA ALA A 415 27.03 4.70 4.23
C ALA A 415 26.09 3.96 5.21
N ALA A 416 25.60 4.65 6.25
CA ALA A 416 24.67 4.09 7.22
C ALA A 416 23.24 3.86 6.67
N ASP A 417 22.88 4.51 5.57
CA ASP A 417 21.56 4.41 4.94
C ASP A 417 21.55 3.51 3.70
N LYS A 418 22.72 3.03 3.26
CA LYS A 418 22.83 2.20 2.05
C LYS A 418 22.14 0.86 2.21
N ASP A 419 22.26 0.28 3.39
CA ASP A 419 21.60 -0.97 3.75
C ASP A 419 20.12 -0.64 3.98
N GLY A 420 19.25 -1.18 3.12
CA GLY A 420 17.81 -0.87 3.16
C GLY A 420 17.37 0.31 2.29
N PHE A 421 18.29 0.95 1.54
CA PHE A 421 17.90 1.99 0.58
C PHE A 421 17.06 1.38 -0.55
N ALA A 422 15.82 1.83 -0.69
CA ALA A 422 14.85 1.25 -1.62
C ALA A 422 14.52 2.17 -2.82
N CYS A 423 15.22 3.30 -2.98
CA CYS A 423 14.99 4.20 -4.10
C CYS A 423 15.84 3.83 -5.34
N TYR A 424 15.23 3.87 -6.51
CA TYR A 424 15.89 3.65 -7.80
C TYR A 424 15.12 4.33 -8.93
N SER A 425 15.66 4.30 -10.14
CA SER A 425 14.93 4.80 -11.32
C SER A 425 15.25 3.99 -12.56
N PHE A 426 14.34 4.04 -13.53
CA PHE A 426 14.49 3.33 -14.80
C PHE A 426 13.82 4.08 -15.94
N LEU A 427 14.21 3.72 -17.17
CA LEU A 427 13.61 4.23 -18.40
C LEU A 427 12.91 3.06 -19.10
N PRO A 428 11.56 2.97 -19.05
CA PRO A 428 10.83 1.82 -19.61
C PRO A 428 11.13 1.57 -21.09
N LYS A 429 11.35 2.65 -21.86
CA LYS A 429 11.59 2.64 -23.31
C LYS A 429 12.80 3.51 -23.68
N ALA A 430 13.93 3.30 -23.00
CA ALA A 430 15.13 4.14 -23.08
C ALA A 430 15.59 4.50 -24.51
N ALA A 431 15.38 3.61 -25.48
CA ALA A 431 15.81 3.81 -26.87
C ALA A 431 14.92 4.75 -27.69
N THR A 432 13.64 4.91 -27.32
CA THR A 432 12.63 5.56 -28.17
C THR A 432 11.79 6.62 -27.47
N VAL A 433 11.69 6.57 -26.14
CA VAL A 433 10.87 7.50 -25.35
C VAL A 433 11.70 8.06 -24.21
N PRO A 434 11.91 9.38 -24.15
CA PRO A 434 12.62 10.03 -23.05
C PRO A 434 11.68 10.17 -21.85
N LEU A 435 11.34 9.06 -21.20
CA LEU A 435 10.50 9.04 -20.00
C LEU A 435 11.17 8.20 -18.92
N LYS A 436 11.31 8.79 -17.74
CA LYS A 436 11.94 8.23 -16.55
C LYS A 436 10.88 7.97 -15.48
N VAL A 437 10.94 6.81 -14.85
CA VAL A 437 10.18 6.48 -13.65
C VAL A 437 11.14 6.51 -12.47
N ILE A 438 10.85 7.35 -11.48
CA ILE A 438 11.57 7.47 -10.21
C ILE A 438 10.76 6.68 -9.19
N VAL A 439 11.35 5.62 -8.64
CA VAL A 439 10.76 4.85 -7.56
C VAL A 439 11.34 5.36 -6.25
N LEU A 440 10.48 5.96 -5.43
CA LEU A 440 10.84 6.66 -4.20
C LEU A 440 10.29 5.88 -3.00
N ASP A 441 11.15 5.58 -2.04
CA ASP A 441 10.76 5.19 -0.70
C ASP A 441 10.52 6.45 0.14
N ASP A 442 9.24 6.78 0.34
CA ASP A 442 8.77 7.90 1.15
C ASP A 442 8.18 7.45 2.49
N THR A 443 8.51 6.22 2.94
CA THR A 443 8.05 5.67 4.22
C THR A 443 8.91 6.16 5.40
N GLN A 444 8.31 6.24 6.58
CA GLN A 444 9.03 6.56 7.82
C GLN A 444 10.11 5.52 8.15
N ARG A 445 11.10 5.85 8.99
CA ARG A 445 12.18 4.92 9.35
C ARG A 445 11.79 4.04 10.54
N GLU A 446 12.24 2.78 10.56
CA GLU A 446 12.06 1.92 11.73
C GLU A 446 12.77 2.49 12.96
N ASP A 447 13.98 3.03 12.75
CA ASP A 447 14.96 3.43 13.76
C ASP A 447 14.85 4.91 14.17
N ASP A 448 13.77 5.60 13.81
CA ASP A 448 13.65 7.03 14.09
C ASP A 448 13.48 7.35 15.59
N GLY A 449 13.14 6.36 16.41
CA GLY A 449 12.92 6.52 17.85
C GLY A 449 11.54 7.08 18.24
N SER A 450 10.64 7.32 17.27
CA SER A 450 9.26 7.70 17.56
C SER A 450 8.54 6.58 18.31
N VAL A 451 7.74 6.97 19.31
CA VAL A 451 6.82 6.06 20.02
C VAL A 451 5.44 6.02 19.40
N ASP A 452 5.12 6.90 18.46
CA ASP A 452 3.86 6.90 17.72
C ASP A 452 3.87 5.82 16.62
N ILE A 453 2.78 5.69 15.86
CA ILE A 453 2.73 4.81 14.70
C ILE A 453 3.34 5.43 13.44
N HIS A 454 3.82 4.56 12.55
CA HIS A 454 4.66 4.91 11.40
C HIS A 454 3.94 4.84 10.05
N GLY A 455 2.75 5.46 9.95
CA GLY A 455 2.02 5.59 8.68
C GLY A 455 2.44 6.77 7.81
N HIS A 456 3.38 7.60 8.27
CA HIS A 456 3.60 8.93 7.71
C HIS A 456 4.51 8.99 6.48
N GLY A 457 4.28 10.01 5.65
CA GLY A 457 5.19 10.41 4.59
C GLY A 457 6.47 11.02 5.16
N PHE A 458 7.62 10.52 4.73
CA PHE A 458 8.93 10.87 5.29
C PHE A 458 10.08 10.74 4.29
N LEU A 459 11.01 11.69 4.32
CA LEU A 459 12.30 11.59 3.64
C LEU A 459 13.42 11.93 4.61
N ASP A 460 14.38 11.03 4.77
CA ASP A 460 15.65 11.39 5.41
C ASP A 460 16.54 12.21 4.46
N ALA A 461 17.65 12.70 4.99
CA ALA A 461 18.57 13.55 4.23
C ALA A 461 19.12 12.85 2.98
N SER A 462 19.39 11.54 3.05
CA SER A 462 19.87 10.73 1.94
C SER A 462 18.82 10.64 0.84
N ARG A 463 17.58 10.26 1.17
CA ARG A 463 16.47 10.15 0.22
C ARG A 463 16.07 11.50 -0.39
N TRP A 464 16.09 12.57 0.41
CA TRP A 464 15.82 13.92 -0.11
C TRP A 464 16.89 14.41 -1.08
N ALA A 465 18.18 14.23 -0.74
CA ALA A 465 19.28 14.58 -1.63
C ALA A 465 19.23 13.76 -2.92
N TRP A 466 18.93 12.46 -2.81
CA TRP A 466 18.79 11.57 -3.95
C TRP A 466 17.62 11.98 -4.87
N LEU A 467 16.44 12.27 -4.32
CA LEU A 467 15.26 12.70 -5.10
C LEU A 467 15.55 13.98 -5.90
N LYS A 468 16.15 14.99 -5.26
CA LYS A 468 16.54 16.23 -5.96
C LYS A 468 17.51 15.97 -7.11
N ALA A 469 18.49 15.10 -6.90
CA ALA A 469 19.42 14.73 -7.96
C ALA A 469 18.71 14.01 -9.11
N GLU A 470 17.81 13.08 -8.82
CA GLU A 470 17.04 12.35 -9.84
C GLU A 470 16.14 13.26 -10.67
N LEU A 471 15.51 14.26 -10.04
CA LEU A 471 14.71 15.29 -10.71
C LEU A 471 15.59 16.17 -11.60
N ALA A 472 16.70 16.68 -11.06
CA ALA A 472 17.66 17.50 -11.81
C ALA A 472 18.22 16.75 -13.02
N ASP A 473 18.50 15.46 -12.86
CA ASP A 473 18.99 14.60 -13.93
C ASP A 473 17.96 14.38 -15.03
N GLY A 474 16.68 14.19 -14.67
CA GLY A 474 15.61 14.06 -15.64
C GLY A 474 15.38 15.36 -16.42
N GLN A 475 15.50 16.52 -15.76
CA GLN A 475 15.50 17.83 -16.43
C GLN A 475 16.68 17.96 -17.40
N ALA A 476 17.90 17.73 -16.94
CA ALA A 476 19.11 17.86 -17.76
C ALA A 476 19.12 16.88 -18.95
N ALA A 477 18.53 15.69 -18.78
CA ALA A 477 18.41 14.69 -19.84
C ALA A 477 17.17 14.89 -20.73
N ASN A 478 16.36 15.92 -20.51
CA ASN A 478 15.11 16.17 -21.24
C ASN A 478 14.17 14.95 -21.22
N GLN A 479 13.92 14.43 -20.02
CA GLN A 479 13.07 13.26 -19.79
C GLN A 479 11.76 13.67 -19.13
N LEU A 480 10.61 13.22 -19.64
CA LEU A 480 9.38 13.25 -18.87
C LEU A 480 9.56 12.39 -17.61
N MET A 481 8.97 12.80 -16.48
CA MET A 481 9.15 12.08 -15.21
C MET A 481 7.83 11.65 -14.58
N ILE A 482 7.84 10.46 -13.99
CA ILE A 482 6.81 9.93 -13.11
C ILE A 482 7.51 9.59 -11.78
N ILE A 483 6.92 9.99 -10.65
CA ILE A 483 7.32 9.47 -9.34
C ILE A 483 6.32 8.40 -8.94
N ALA A 484 6.82 7.22 -8.58
CA ALA A 484 6.07 6.12 -8.00
C ALA A 484 6.55 5.89 -6.58
N CYS A 485 5.64 5.97 -5.62
CA CYS A 485 5.93 5.78 -4.20
C CYS A 485 4.68 5.25 -3.50
N HIS A 486 4.74 5.06 -2.19
CA HIS A 486 3.61 4.55 -1.45
C HIS A 486 2.70 5.67 -0.95
N ILE A 487 3.26 6.72 -0.34
CA ILE A 487 2.47 7.69 0.42
C ILE A 487 2.07 8.88 -0.46
N PRO A 488 0.77 9.22 -0.55
CA PRO A 488 0.33 10.41 -1.25
C PRO A 488 0.65 11.68 -0.45
N ILE A 489 0.79 12.81 -1.14
CA ILE A 489 1.06 14.09 -0.50
C ILE A 489 -0.16 15.02 -0.52
N CYS A 490 -0.33 15.81 0.55
CA CYS A 490 -1.32 16.89 0.64
C CYS A 490 -2.79 16.48 0.40
N VAL A 491 -3.16 15.25 0.79
CA VAL A 491 -4.52 14.70 0.63
C VAL A 491 -5.01 13.94 1.87
N ALA A 492 -4.19 13.81 2.90
CA ALA A 492 -4.60 13.31 4.21
C ALA A 492 -5.23 14.45 5.03
N ASN A 493 -6.03 14.08 6.03
CA ASN A 493 -6.43 15.06 7.04
C ASN A 493 -5.18 15.49 7.80
N VAL A 494 -5.12 16.79 8.09
CA VAL A 494 -4.07 17.34 8.93
C VAL A 494 -4.12 16.65 10.30
N GLY A 495 -2.97 16.33 10.88
CA GLY A 495 -2.87 15.68 12.18
C GLY A 495 -3.24 14.20 12.21
N THR A 496 -3.26 13.54 11.05
CA THR A 496 -3.41 12.08 10.98
C THR A 496 -2.08 11.39 10.74
N GLU A 497 -2.02 10.12 11.06
CA GLU A 497 -0.84 9.27 10.91
C GLU A 497 -0.52 8.92 9.45
N LEU A 498 -1.29 9.51 8.52
CA LEU A 498 -1.15 9.38 7.07
C LEU A 498 -0.58 10.67 6.42
N GLU A 499 -0.27 11.70 7.23
CA GLU A 499 0.23 12.98 6.73
C GLU A 499 1.76 13.02 6.61
N TRP A 500 2.29 14.12 6.07
CA TRP A 500 3.72 14.38 6.01
C TRP A 500 4.29 14.67 7.40
N TRP A 501 5.10 13.77 7.94
CA TRP A 501 5.62 13.91 9.30
C TRP A 501 6.82 14.83 9.35
N LEU A 502 6.75 15.93 10.09
CA LEU A 502 7.88 16.86 10.26
C LEU A 502 8.97 16.32 11.21
N GLY A 503 8.62 15.36 12.07
CA GLY A 503 9.54 14.74 13.02
C GLY A 503 9.57 15.42 14.39
N ALA A 504 10.77 15.43 14.97
CA ALA A 504 11.05 15.82 16.34
C ALA A 504 10.54 17.22 16.72
N TYR A 505 10.16 17.36 17.98
CA TYR A 505 9.85 18.64 18.61
C TYR A 505 10.99 19.64 18.42
N ASP A 506 10.62 20.83 17.95
CA ASP A 506 11.50 22.00 17.84
C ASP A 506 10.71 23.23 18.26
N ALA A 507 11.14 23.90 19.33
CA ALA A 507 10.42 25.03 19.91
C ALA A 507 10.14 26.19 18.92
N THR A 508 10.86 26.25 17.79
CA THR A 508 10.74 27.32 16.80
C THR A 508 10.15 26.86 15.47
N LYS A 509 10.49 25.64 15.02
CA LYS A 509 10.14 25.14 13.68
C LYS A 509 9.03 24.10 13.68
N ASN A 510 8.88 23.38 14.78
CA ASN A 510 7.89 22.31 14.95
C ASN A 510 7.51 22.19 16.44
N PRO A 511 6.85 23.22 17.02
CA PRO A 511 6.56 23.27 18.45
C PRO A 511 5.57 22.19 18.90
N HIS A 512 4.92 21.54 17.95
CA HIS A 512 4.05 20.39 18.15
C HIS A 512 4.67 19.11 17.61
N GLY A 513 5.99 19.03 17.42
CA GLY A 513 6.65 17.81 16.95
C GLY A 513 6.69 16.71 18.01
N ASP A 514 7.08 15.51 17.57
CA ASP A 514 7.22 14.36 18.44
C ASP A 514 8.38 14.56 19.44
N LYS A 515 8.08 14.48 20.73
CA LYS A 515 9.06 14.67 21.82
C LYS A 515 9.88 13.42 22.13
N SER A 516 9.47 12.26 21.61
CA SER A 516 10.15 10.98 21.85
C SER A 516 11.36 10.76 20.94
N THR A 517 11.44 11.51 19.84
CA THR A 517 12.49 11.39 18.82
C THR A 517 13.33 12.66 18.69
N THR A 518 14.54 12.49 18.12
CA THR A 518 15.37 13.59 17.59
C THR A 518 15.38 13.65 16.06
N THR A 519 14.76 12.66 15.40
CA THR A 519 14.72 12.51 13.95
C THR A 519 13.81 13.57 13.35
N LYS A 520 14.25 14.20 12.27
CA LYS A 520 13.48 15.20 11.53
C LYS A 520 13.38 14.79 10.09
N ASN A 521 12.25 15.10 9.48
CA ASN A 521 12.12 14.98 8.03
C ASN A 521 13.03 16.02 7.36
N ALA A 522 13.70 15.60 6.29
CA ALA A 522 14.70 16.42 5.61
C ALA A 522 14.09 17.60 4.85
N CYS A 523 12.79 17.56 4.59
CA CYS A 523 12.04 18.66 4.01
C CYS A 523 10.63 18.76 4.61
N THR A 524 10.14 19.99 4.65
CA THR A 524 8.72 20.28 4.84
C THR A 524 7.94 19.90 3.58
N ILE A 525 6.63 19.72 3.72
CA ILE A 525 5.77 19.45 2.56
C ILE A 525 5.82 20.59 1.52
N THR A 526 5.97 21.84 1.97
CA THR A 526 6.11 23.00 1.08
C THR A 526 7.39 22.93 0.26
N GLU A 527 8.52 22.57 0.88
CA GLU A 527 9.80 22.40 0.18
C GLU A 527 9.74 21.26 -0.83
N LEU A 528 9.11 20.13 -0.46
CA LEU A 528 8.89 19.02 -1.39
C LEU A 528 8.06 19.47 -2.60
N VAL A 529 6.87 20.03 -2.38
CA VAL A 529 5.99 20.48 -3.48
C VAL A 529 6.68 21.52 -4.35
N THR A 530 7.44 22.44 -3.76
CA THR A 530 8.19 23.46 -4.52
C THR A 530 9.24 22.82 -5.43
N GLU A 531 10.00 21.85 -4.94
CA GLU A 531 10.98 21.11 -5.74
C GLU A 531 10.32 20.34 -6.90
N LEU A 532 9.17 19.71 -6.64
CA LEU A 532 8.37 19.02 -7.65
C LEU A 532 7.84 19.99 -8.71
N GLN A 533 7.32 21.16 -8.32
CA GLN A 533 6.85 22.21 -9.24
C GLN A 533 8.00 22.84 -10.05
N ASN A 534 9.21 22.89 -9.51
CA ASN A 534 10.40 23.33 -10.25
C ASN A 534 10.88 22.31 -11.29
N SER A 535 10.39 21.07 -11.22
CA SER A 535 10.66 20.00 -12.16
C SER A 535 9.61 19.98 -13.27
N THR A 536 9.73 20.91 -14.23
CA THR A 536 8.62 21.24 -15.16
C THR A 536 8.21 20.14 -16.15
N ASN A 537 9.04 19.11 -16.33
CA ASN A 537 8.76 17.88 -17.07
C ASN A 537 8.24 16.72 -16.18
N LEU A 538 7.97 16.96 -14.89
CA LEU A 538 7.23 16.04 -14.03
C LEU A 538 5.75 15.97 -14.48
N LEU A 539 5.31 14.75 -14.79
CA LEU A 539 3.94 14.46 -15.20
C LEU A 539 3.06 14.21 -13.98
N MET A 540 3.46 13.26 -13.14
CA MET A 540 2.64 12.81 -12.03
C MET A 540 3.41 12.11 -10.89
N TRP A 541 2.79 12.16 -9.72
CA TRP A 541 3.05 11.35 -8.52
C TRP A 541 1.99 10.25 -8.44
N ILE A 542 2.38 8.98 -8.48
CA ILE A 542 1.47 7.84 -8.35
C ILE A 542 1.70 7.13 -7.02
N SER A 543 0.61 6.87 -6.29
CA SER A 543 0.68 6.36 -4.90
C SER A 543 -0.54 5.52 -4.50
N GLY A 544 -0.46 4.90 -3.32
CA GLY A 544 -1.52 4.10 -2.70
C GLY A 544 -1.86 4.60 -1.30
N HIS A 545 -1.71 3.74 -0.29
CA HIS A 545 -1.73 4.03 1.15
C HIS A 545 -3.11 4.36 1.73
N ARG A 546 -3.86 5.28 1.11
CA ARG A 546 -5.21 5.69 1.56
C ARG A 546 -6.33 4.77 1.04
N HIS A 547 -6.01 3.81 0.18
CA HIS A 547 -6.95 2.87 -0.43
C HIS A 547 -8.07 3.54 -1.26
N VAL A 548 -7.79 4.67 -1.92
CA VAL A 548 -8.78 5.43 -2.71
C VAL A 548 -8.35 5.66 -4.15
N ASN A 549 -9.33 5.84 -5.03
CA ASN A 549 -9.13 6.21 -6.42
C ASN A 549 -9.26 7.72 -6.62
N HIS A 550 -8.30 8.51 -6.10
CA HIS A 550 -8.34 9.98 -6.21
C HIS A 550 -7.36 10.51 -7.26
N VAL A 551 -7.66 11.71 -7.75
CA VAL A 551 -6.77 12.51 -8.57
C VAL A 551 -6.78 13.92 -8.01
N LYS A 552 -5.59 14.48 -7.78
CA LYS A 552 -5.38 15.86 -7.35
C LYS A 552 -4.52 16.60 -8.36
N ALA A 553 -4.86 17.87 -8.63
CA ALA A 553 -4.03 18.78 -9.38
C ALA A 553 -3.12 19.58 -8.43
N PHE A 554 -1.80 19.48 -8.62
CA PHE A 554 -0.87 20.46 -8.05
C PHE A 554 -0.75 21.60 -9.05
N MET A 555 -1.55 22.64 -8.83
CA MET A 555 -1.58 23.82 -9.68
C MET A 555 -0.22 24.53 -9.69
N PRO A 556 0.15 25.22 -10.79
CA PRO A 556 1.30 26.10 -10.78
C PRO A 556 1.24 27.11 -9.62
N PRO A 557 2.38 27.55 -9.06
CA PRO A 557 2.41 28.67 -8.13
C PRO A 557 1.72 29.91 -8.72
N LEU A 558 1.20 30.82 -7.89
CA LEU A 558 0.43 32.00 -8.34
C LEU A 558 1.14 32.84 -9.43
N ASN A 559 2.47 32.90 -9.38
CA ASN A 559 3.31 33.61 -10.36
C ASN A 559 4.17 32.65 -11.22
N GLY A 560 3.81 31.37 -11.23
CA GLY A 560 4.49 30.32 -11.98
C GLY A 560 3.96 30.16 -13.40
N THR A 561 4.57 29.25 -14.14
CA THR A 561 4.17 28.89 -15.51
C THR A 561 3.34 27.59 -15.52
N PRO A 562 2.44 27.37 -16.49
CA PRO A 562 1.57 26.19 -16.52
C PRO A 562 2.30 24.84 -16.46
N ASP A 563 3.52 24.75 -16.99
CA ASP A 563 4.37 23.57 -16.95
C ASP A 563 4.96 23.28 -15.55
N GLN A 564 4.80 24.18 -14.57
CA GLN A 564 5.13 23.91 -13.16
C GLN A 564 4.02 23.11 -12.43
N GLY A 565 2.84 22.94 -13.03
CA GLY A 565 1.79 22.10 -12.44
C GLY A 565 2.02 20.61 -12.72
N PHE A 566 1.63 19.72 -11.80
CA PHE A 566 1.71 18.27 -11.98
C PHE A 566 0.51 17.55 -11.36
N TRP A 567 0.34 16.27 -11.66
CA TRP A 567 -0.78 15.48 -11.15
C TRP A 567 -0.36 14.58 -9.98
N GLN A 568 -1.24 14.36 -9.02
CA GLN A 568 -1.17 13.19 -8.14
C GLN A 568 -2.30 12.24 -8.47
N VAL A 569 -1.98 10.95 -8.56
CA VAL A 569 -2.91 9.90 -8.98
C VAL A 569 -2.82 8.74 -8.00
N GLU A 570 -3.84 8.62 -7.15
CA GLU A 570 -3.93 7.56 -6.15
C GLU A 570 -4.74 6.38 -6.68
N SER A 571 -4.27 5.17 -6.35
CA SER A 571 -4.92 3.92 -6.71
C SER A 571 -5.50 3.23 -5.46
N SER A 572 -6.66 2.62 -5.60
CA SER A 572 -7.27 1.87 -4.51
C SER A 572 -6.56 0.56 -4.22
N SER A 573 -6.79 0.04 -3.02
CA SER A 573 -6.31 -1.26 -2.56
C SER A 573 -6.96 -2.45 -3.27
N LEU A 574 -6.26 -3.59 -3.31
CA LEU A 574 -6.83 -4.90 -3.65
C LEU A 574 -7.52 -5.59 -2.46
N ARG A 575 -7.22 -5.15 -1.24
CA ARG A 575 -7.81 -5.64 0.01
C ARG A 575 -9.16 -5.00 0.28
N ASP A 576 -9.28 -3.69 0.15
CA ASP A 576 -10.52 -2.98 0.45
C ASP A 576 -11.33 -2.67 -0.82
N PHE A 577 -12.62 -2.35 -0.65
CA PHE A 577 -13.44 -1.90 -1.76
C PHE A 577 -12.81 -0.66 -2.41
N PRO A 578 -12.76 -0.55 -3.76
CA PRO A 578 -13.42 -1.39 -4.77
C PRO A 578 -12.67 -2.64 -5.26
N GLN A 579 -11.49 -2.97 -4.72
CA GLN A 579 -10.60 -4.02 -5.26
C GLN A 579 -10.31 -3.82 -6.75
N GLN A 580 -9.51 -2.80 -7.03
CA GLN A 580 -9.15 -2.38 -8.39
C GLN A 580 -7.65 -2.12 -8.51
N PHE A 581 -7.12 -2.27 -9.71
CA PHE A 581 -5.84 -1.68 -10.10
C PHE A 581 -6.05 -0.61 -11.16
N ARG A 582 -5.03 0.20 -11.43
CA ARG A 582 -5.12 1.28 -12.40
C ARG A 582 -4.19 1.07 -13.59
N THR A 583 -4.72 1.32 -14.79
CA THR A 583 -3.94 1.40 -16.02
C THR A 583 -3.65 2.85 -16.37
N PHE A 584 -2.49 3.08 -17.00
CA PHE A 584 -1.99 4.39 -17.39
C PHE A 584 -1.55 4.35 -18.84
N GLU A 585 -2.16 5.18 -19.67
CA GLU A 585 -1.72 5.38 -21.05
C GLU A 585 -1.28 6.83 -21.25
N ILE A 586 -0.03 7.03 -21.66
CA ILE A 586 0.55 8.36 -21.83
C ILE A 586 0.70 8.63 -23.33
N TYR A 587 0.15 9.75 -23.77
CA TYR A 587 0.15 10.17 -25.16
C TYR A 587 0.80 11.54 -25.32
N LEU A 588 1.61 11.67 -26.37
CA LEU A 588 1.94 12.96 -26.95
C LEU A 588 0.81 13.38 -27.89
N ASN A 589 0.29 14.59 -27.71
CA ASN A 589 -0.81 15.13 -28.51
C ASN A 589 -0.30 15.87 -29.75
N SER A 590 -1.21 16.22 -30.66
CA SER A 590 -0.91 16.92 -31.91
C SER A 590 -0.27 18.31 -31.74
N ASP A 591 -0.46 18.94 -30.58
CA ASP A 591 0.14 20.22 -30.20
C ASP A 591 1.34 20.07 -29.24
N TYR A 592 1.85 18.85 -29.08
CA TYR A 592 2.94 18.48 -28.16
C TYR A 592 2.66 18.65 -26.66
N THR A 593 1.41 18.88 -26.26
CA THR A 593 1.00 18.61 -24.88
C THR A 593 0.99 17.10 -24.60
N VAL A 594 0.99 16.71 -23.33
CA VAL A 594 0.86 15.32 -22.91
C VAL A 594 -0.54 15.07 -22.38
N SER A 595 -1.15 13.94 -22.74
CA SER A 595 -2.34 13.43 -22.06
C SER A 595 -2.07 12.08 -21.40
N ILE A 596 -2.66 11.86 -20.22
CA ILE A 596 -2.51 10.64 -19.42
C ILE A 596 -3.90 10.10 -19.14
N GLU A 597 -4.21 8.90 -19.62
CA GLU A 597 -5.43 8.20 -19.25
C GLU A 597 -5.18 7.32 -18.04
N ALA A 598 -5.73 7.73 -16.90
CA ALA A 598 -5.73 7.01 -15.64
C ALA A 598 -7.08 6.30 -15.49
N VAL A 599 -7.10 4.99 -15.76
CA VAL A 599 -8.34 4.20 -15.85
C VAL A 599 -8.29 2.98 -14.95
N ASN A 600 -9.28 2.83 -14.08
CA ASN A 600 -9.39 1.72 -13.16
C ASN A 600 -9.87 0.43 -13.85
N VAL A 601 -9.49 -0.69 -13.27
CA VAL A 601 -9.89 -2.04 -13.69
C VAL A 601 -10.42 -2.78 -12.47
N ASP A 602 -11.67 -3.20 -12.51
CA ASP A 602 -12.19 -4.18 -11.56
C ASP A 602 -11.47 -5.51 -11.78
N ILE A 603 -10.94 -6.09 -10.69
CA ILE A 603 -10.42 -7.46 -10.76
C ILE A 603 -11.54 -8.37 -11.27
N ALA A 604 -11.27 -9.08 -12.37
CA ALA A 604 -12.21 -10.04 -12.91
C ALA A 604 -12.29 -11.23 -11.95
N VAL A 605 -13.47 -11.48 -11.39
CA VAL A 605 -13.70 -12.58 -10.46
C VAL A 605 -14.83 -13.46 -10.99
N LYS A 606 -14.62 -14.78 -10.97
CA LYS A 606 -15.63 -15.74 -11.41
C LYS A 606 -16.48 -16.18 -10.23
N GLU A 607 -17.80 -16.21 -10.40
CA GLU A 607 -18.71 -16.73 -9.37
C GLU A 607 -18.30 -18.14 -8.90
N GLY A 608 -18.39 -18.37 -7.59
CA GLY A 608 -17.98 -19.63 -6.95
C GLY A 608 -16.48 -19.78 -6.70
N THR A 609 -15.65 -18.80 -7.06
CA THR A 609 -14.22 -18.78 -6.71
C THR A 609 -13.95 -18.05 -5.40
N PRO A 610 -12.83 -18.35 -4.71
CA PRO A 610 -12.45 -17.63 -3.49
C PRO A 610 -12.32 -16.10 -3.68
N ALA A 611 -11.82 -15.66 -4.83
CA ALA A 611 -11.74 -14.23 -5.16
C ALA A 611 -13.13 -13.55 -5.26
N ALA A 612 -14.16 -14.26 -5.74
CA ALA A 612 -15.53 -13.76 -5.73
C ALA A 612 -16.12 -13.67 -4.31
N THR A 613 -15.79 -14.62 -3.43
CA THR A 613 -16.13 -14.54 -2.00
C THR A 613 -15.46 -13.32 -1.35
N SER A 614 -14.19 -13.07 -1.69
CA SER A 614 -13.50 -11.86 -1.23
C SER A 614 -14.19 -10.57 -1.69
N ARG A 615 -14.65 -10.50 -2.94
CA ARG A 615 -15.39 -9.33 -3.47
C ARG A 615 -16.65 -9.06 -2.66
N LYS A 616 -17.40 -10.10 -2.33
CA LYS A 616 -18.56 -10.02 -1.42
C LYS A 616 -18.15 -9.44 -0.05
N TYR A 617 -17.05 -9.90 0.52
CA TYR A 617 -16.59 -9.43 1.83
C TYR A 617 -16.04 -8.00 1.81
N ALA A 618 -15.38 -7.58 0.75
CA ALA A 618 -14.95 -6.18 0.56
C ALA A 618 -16.18 -5.24 0.51
N ILE A 619 -17.22 -5.64 -0.22
CA ILE A 619 -18.47 -4.87 -0.32
C ILE A 619 -19.23 -4.86 1.01
N ALA A 620 -19.34 -6.00 1.69
CA ALA A 620 -19.94 -6.08 3.02
C ALA A 620 -19.21 -5.17 4.02
N THR A 621 -17.87 -5.19 4.00
CA THR A 621 -17.03 -4.33 4.83
C THR A 621 -17.33 -2.86 4.53
N GLN A 622 -17.42 -2.45 3.27
CA GLN A 622 -17.77 -1.06 2.93
C GLN A 622 -19.20 -0.68 3.36
N GLN A 623 -20.16 -1.60 3.27
CA GLN A 623 -21.54 -1.38 3.71
C GLN A 623 -21.65 -1.25 5.24
N ILE A 624 -20.77 -1.90 6.01
CA ILE A 624 -20.79 -1.89 7.49
C ILE A 624 -19.93 -0.73 8.03
N LEU A 625 -18.71 -0.56 7.53
CA LEU A 625 -17.75 0.44 8.03
C LEU A 625 -18.01 1.83 7.47
N GLN A 626 -18.59 1.94 6.26
CA GLN A 626 -18.94 3.22 5.63
C GLN A 626 -17.71 4.14 5.47
N ASN A 627 -16.56 3.56 5.12
CA ASN A 627 -15.30 4.29 4.95
C ASN A 627 -15.44 5.44 3.94
N GLN A 628 -14.77 6.56 4.22
CA GLN A 628 -14.86 7.81 3.45
C GLN A 628 -14.00 7.76 2.17
N LEU A 629 -14.31 6.83 1.26
CA LEU A 629 -13.53 6.65 0.02
C LEU A 629 -13.67 7.82 -0.99
N LYS A 630 -14.55 8.79 -0.70
CA LYS A 630 -14.73 10.05 -1.45
C LYS A 630 -14.21 11.26 -0.65
N GLY A 631 -13.43 11.03 0.40
CA GLY A 631 -12.99 12.06 1.33
C GLY A 631 -12.14 13.12 0.62
N ASN A 632 -12.45 14.39 0.87
CA ASN A 632 -11.67 15.53 0.40
C ASN A 632 -11.42 16.42 1.61
N PRO A 633 -10.28 16.23 2.30
CA PRO A 633 -10.06 16.86 3.59
C PRO A 633 -9.87 18.37 3.45
N PRO A 634 -10.47 19.17 4.36
CA PRO A 634 -10.26 20.62 4.38
C PRO A 634 -8.81 21.00 4.69
N ASN A 635 -8.36 22.15 4.19
CA ASN A 635 -7.01 22.69 4.48
C ASN A 635 -7.02 23.54 5.75
N TYR A 636 -7.10 22.90 6.91
CA TYR A 636 -7.17 23.64 8.17
C TYR A 636 -5.90 24.43 8.45
N LYS A 637 -6.06 25.64 9.00
CA LYS A 637 -4.94 26.47 9.45
C LYS A 637 -4.40 25.99 10.81
N THR A 638 -5.29 25.54 11.69
CA THR A 638 -4.94 24.93 12.96
C THR A 638 -5.74 23.65 13.16
N MET A 639 -5.20 22.72 13.94
CA MET A 639 -5.89 21.51 14.39
C MET A 639 -6.08 21.57 15.89
N TYR A 640 -7.33 21.69 16.35
CA TYR A 640 -7.66 21.78 17.77
C TYR A 640 -6.91 22.91 18.50
N GLY A 641 -6.73 24.04 17.82
CA GLY A 641 -6.03 25.23 18.31
C GLY A 641 -4.50 25.21 18.13
N MET A 642 -3.94 24.17 17.50
CA MET A 642 -2.49 24.03 17.29
C MET A 642 -2.12 24.27 15.83
N ASP A 643 -1.08 25.07 15.59
CA ASP A 643 -0.46 25.22 14.26
C ASP A 643 0.49 24.05 14.04
N VAL A 644 0.10 23.12 13.17
CA VAL A 644 0.84 21.88 12.93
C VAL A 644 1.98 22.05 11.90
N GLY A 645 2.26 23.29 11.50
CA GLY A 645 3.27 23.61 10.51
C GLY A 645 2.71 23.69 9.08
N PRO A 646 3.60 23.73 8.07
CA PRO A 646 3.17 23.83 6.69
C PRO A 646 2.35 22.60 6.29
N VAL A 647 1.12 22.84 5.83
CA VAL A 647 0.29 21.85 5.14
C VAL A 647 0.26 22.18 3.64
N ASP A 648 -0.65 21.57 2.89
CA ASP A 648 -0.79 21.71 1.45
C ASP A 648 -0.60 23.16 0.93
N PRO A 649 0.53 23.45 0.26
CA PRO A 649 0.91 24.82 -0.12
C PRO A 649 0.18 25.29 -1.38
N THR A 650 -0.53 24.41 -2.10
CA THR A 650 -1.20 24.78 -3.35
C THR A 650 -2.61 25.33 -3.13
N ARG A 651 -3.07 25.45 -1.89
CA ARG A 651 -4.40 25.99 -1.56
C ARG A 651 -4.40 26.79 -0.25
N PRO A 652 -5.29 27.79 -0.11
CA PRO A 652 -5.39 28.58 1.11
C PRO A 652 -5.71 27.70 2.33
N GLN A 653 -5.16 28.07 3.49
CA GLN A 653 -5.54 27.49 4.77
C GLN A 653 -6.53 28.41 5.51
N ALA A 654 -7.48 27.84 6.23
CA ALA A 654 -8.40 28.62 7.07
C ALA A 654 -8.94 27.78 8.24
N GLY A 655 -9.46 28.44 9.26
CA GLY A 655 -10.24 27.80 10.33
C GLY A 655 -9.51 26.75 11.16
N ASP A 656 -10.32 26.05 11.96
CA ASP A 656 -9.97 24.93 12.83
C ASP A 656 -11.13 23.91 12.80
N PRO A 657 -10.91 22.59 12.96
CA PRO A 657 -11.99 21.62 13.10
C PRO A 657 -13.00 21.92 14.23
N LEU A 658 -12.59 22.68 15.26
CA LEU A 658 -13.47 23.15 16.34
C LEU A 658 -14.31 24.37 15.94
N ASP A 659 -13.96 25.06 14.86
CA ASP A 659 -14.67 26.24 14.39
C ASP A 659 -15.83 25.85 13.46
N THR A 660 -17.05 26.20 13.86
CA THR A 660 -18.27 25.96 13.08
C THR A 660 -18.63 27.12 12.15
N VAL A 661 -17.88 28.23 12.21
CA VAL A 661 -18.14 29.48 11.47
C VAL A 661 -17.14 29.66 10.32
N GLN A 662 -15.85 29.40 10.54
CA GLN A 662 -14.82 29.42 9.47
C GLN A 662 -14.42 28.01 9.05
N VAL A 663 -15.20 27.41 8.14
CA VAL A 663 -14.84 26.10 7.58
C VAL A 663 -13.74 26.25 6.54
N ALA A 664 -12.66 25.49 6.69
CA ALA A 664 -11.57 25.49 5.74
C ALA A 664 -12.01 24.96 4.35
N PRO A 665 -11.43 25.45 3.24
CA PRO A 665 -11.79 24.97 1.92
C PRO A 665 -11.25 23.55 1.67
N THR A 666 -12.03 22.76 0.93
CA THR A 666 -11.59 21.48 0.34
C THR A 666 -10.88 21.73 -1.00
N ASP A 667 -10.23 20.71 -1.56
CA ASP A 667 -9.54 20.83 -2.85
C ASP A 667 -10.53 20.66 -4.02
N PRO A 668 -10.82 21.69 -4.83
CA PRO A 668 -11.78 21.58 -5.93
C PRO A 668 -11.32 20.64 -7.06
N SER A 669 -10.03 20.29 -7.10
CA SER A 669 -9.47 19.36 -8.07
C SER A 669 -9.70 17.89 -7.69
N ILE A 670 -9.99 17.59 -6.43
CA ILE A 670 -10.40 16.25 -5.99
C ILE A 670 -11.89 16.08 -6.29
N GLN A 671 -12.19 15.34 -7.33
CA GLN A 671 -13.53 15.17 -7.88
C GLN A 671 -14.01 13.74 -7.74
N PHE A 672 -15.33 13.56 -7.74
CA PHE A 672 -15.98 12.25 -7.75
C PHE A 672 -17.07 12.21 -8.82
N VAL A 673 -17.23 11.07 -9.51
CA VAL A 673 -18.27 10.88 -10.52
C VAL A 673 -19.50 10.24 -9.88
N ASP A 674 -20.56 11.02 -9.74
CA ASP A 674 -21.86 10.52 -9.29
C ASP A 674 -22.63 9.84 -10.45
N LEU A 675 -22.93 8.56 -10.25
CA LEU A 675 -23.65 7.71 -11.20
C LEU A 675 -24.96 7.17 -10.60
N THR A 676 -25.44 7.74 -9.49
CA THR A 676 -26.70 7.34 -8.84
C THR A 676 -27.89 7.39 -9.81
N SER A 677 -27.98 8.45 -10.62
CA SER A 677 -28.99 8.59 -11.68
C SER A 677 -28.92 7.53 -12.79
N LYS A 678 -27.82 6.75 -12.85
CA LYS A 678 -27.58 5.66 -13.80
C LYS A 678 -27.75 4.27 -13.16
N GLY A 679 -28.31 4.21 -11.95
CA GLY A 679 -28.52 2.95 -11.22
C GLY A 679 -27.26 2.44 -10.53
N VAL A 680 -26.28 3.31 -10.27
CA VAL A 680 -25.02 2.99 -9.58
C VAL A 680 -24.99 3.71 -8.24
N PRO A 681 -25.45 3.08 -7.15
CA PRO A 681 -25.56 3.77 -5.86
C PRO A 681 -24.19 4.22 -5.33
N TYR A 682 -23.15 3.42 -5.59
CA TYR A 682 -21.81 3.65 -5.08
C TYR A 682 -20.75 2.94 -5.95
N ASN A 683 -19.65 3.62 -6.26
CA ASN A 683 -18.55 3.05 -7.07
C ASN A 683 -17.13 3.30 -6.48
N ALA A 684 -16.94 4.36 -5.67
CA ALA A 684 -15.62 4.80 -5.15
C ALA A 684 -14.46 4.74 -6.17
N SER A 685 -14.77 5.00 -7.44
CA SER A 685 -13.86 4.88 -8.57
C SER A 685 -13.85 6.20 -9.34
N TYR A 686 -12.72 6.54 -9.94
CA TYR A 686 -12.57 7.77 -10.73
C TYR A 686 -11.61 7.53 -11.89
N ASN A 687 -12.09 7.73 -13.12
CA ASN A 687 -11.28 7.68 -14.32
C ASN A 687 -11.04 9.10 -14.82
N ALA A 688 -9.84 9.39 -15.30
CA ALA A 688 -9.48 10.72 -15.75
C ALA A 688 -8.56 10.70 -16.97
N GLN A 689 -8.73 11.70 -17.83
CA GLN A 689 -7.77 12.07 -18.87
C GLN A 689 -7.09 13.36 -18.43
N LEU A 690 -5.85 13.25 -17.97
CA LEU A 690 -5.09 14.33 -17.36
C LEU A 690 -4.23 14.99 -18.43
N PHE A 691 -4.34 16.30 -18.60
CA PHE A 691 -3.51 17.04 -19.54
C PHE A 691 -2.34 17.72 -18.82
N LYS A 692 -1.19 17.74 -19.48
CA LYS A 692 0.03 18.40 -19.02
C LYS A 692 0.60 19.27 -20.15
N TYR A 693 0.78 20.55 -19.83
CA TYR A 693 1.45 21.51 -20.69
C TYR A 693 2.96 21.36 -20.61
N LEU A 694 3.63 21.51 -21.75
CA LEU A 694 5.09 21.61 -21.87
C LEU A 694 5.40 22.92 -22.58
N ASP A 695 6.31 23.72 -22.01
CA ASP A 695 6.69 25.02 -22.57
C ASP A 695 7.49 24.85 -23.88
N PRO A 696 7.03 25.43 -25.01
CA PRO A 696 7.74 25.39 -26.29
C PRO A 696 9.16 25.95 -26.25
N GLU A 697 9.47 26.85 -25.32
CA GLU A 697 10.80 27.43 -25.17
C GLU A 697 11.77 26.50 -24.45
N LYS A 698 11.28 25.44 -23.79
CA LYS A 698 12.10 24.50 -23.01
C LYS A 698 12.56 23.29 -23.82
N ASP A 699 13.67 22.71 -23.39
CA ASP A 699 14.37 21.66 -24.11
C ASP A 699 13.58 20.34 -24.18
N MET A 700 12.75 20.04 -23.17
CA MET A 700 11.86 18.88 -23.19
C MET A 700 10.90 18.92 -24.39
N TYR A 701 10.24 20.06 -24.63
CA TYR A 701 9.35 20.22 -25.78
C TYR A 701 10.13 20.06 -27.10
N LYS A 702 11.25 20.76 -27.24
CA LYS A 702 12.11 20.69 -28.43
C LYS A 702 12.58 19.27 -28.71
N LYS A 703 12.91 18.51 -27.66
CA LYS A 703 13.31 17.10 -27.76
C LYS A 703 12.17 16.22 -28.30
N LEU A 704 10.93 16.43 -27.84
CA LEU A 704 9.78 15.68 -28.33
C LEU A 704 9.45 16.03 -29.79
N VAL A 705 9.56 17.30 -30.19
CA VAL A 705 9.42 17.72 -31.59
C VAL A 705 10.46 17.02 -32.48
N GLN A 706 11.70 16.93 -32.02
CA GLN A 706 12.77 16.25 -32.76
C GLN A 706 12.51 14.74 -32.92
N LEU A 707 12.06 14.07 -31.86
CA LEU A 707 11.82 12.63 -31.87
C LEU A 707 10.52 12.23 -32.58
N PHE A 708 9.51 13.10 -32.52
CA PHE A 708 8.15 12.83 -33.01
C PHE A 708 7.63 13.98 -33.90
N PRO A 709 8.27 14.26 -35.05
CA PRO A 709 7.93 15.40 -35.91
C PRO A 709 6.47 15.35 -36.38
N ALA A 710 5.87 16.52 -36.65
CA ALA A 710 4.52 16.60 -37.21
C ALA A 710 4.45 15.80 -38.53
N ALA A 711 3.34 15.10 -38.76
CA ALA A 711 3.12 14.47 -40.07
C ALA A 711 3.08 15.59 -41.12
N SER A 712 3.93 15.47 -42.14
CA SER A 712 4.04 16.42 -43.26
C SER A 712 2.85 16.36 -44.21
#